data_AF-A0A2P2DVN8-F1
#
_entry.id   AF-A0A2P2DVN8-F1
#
_cell.length_a   1.000
_cell.length_b   1.000
_cell.length_c   1.000
_cell.angle_alpha   90.00
_cell.angle_beta   90.00
_cell.angle_gamma   90.00
#
_symmetry.space_group_name_H-M   'P 1'
#
loop_
_entity.id
_entity.type
_entity.pdbx_description
1 polymer ?
#
loop_
_entity_poly.entity_id
_entity_poly.type
_entity_poly.pdbx_seq_one_letter_code
_entity_poly.pdbx_strand_id
1 'polypeptide(L)'
;MPKIYLKAVSISKQHSVDELALRQLLAYEWQSMSGIVYLSEVDASKATLVLDFDLEQDESKISITPKIEYPNEKKSYKGEILSMPWSEYGKMAKRLTYAYLKLIAEKNRLHRYLYSEPVYHPQKEEWDQDILSQSEAMVYRSLASKQMSREEKLSRYAALVSGRPKFLLFRYESLLEVLSGNRSSEKEIWKEWLSLDPKDSIFSYLLAESLADSAKKKGDYELANEFYLQVKKQRETLGHIYSPNYAFAMSELGGFYQRTNQDSALYHLNTAKLIYEAMGMETSLPYIKNQIRYSALLSSIGQKELALNEMFSLETRISLLAEKERALFYYNLARLEYEMQVYESSLQYLKKAKDELKQIAWINTDLHFTIMNLAAASYFSLGKVNKAEEIWLDLVQSKNIFSIETRPFFRKIHYNLARLYVLRGAKDLADTYYKVYTRLTPYSEIRDLSNSERLELETFLFPEMINQNDSSLLTDWEKETIKSYTGRYVFQSQDDEKRARTYQDRLEDSNLLLSDLIDSQKENHPTLLKLKNSLFAKKKSYEKGENILFFDIGPALNNLEAPAITSQSVAYHFPKMDVVLWELPSEVELFHKNVSDEKKEKLYSFSNLRILSANGVAKPETTLEDHKNWVLLNRSIPKWKDKTIILRAANSIDIYETFDAIYPHLLHLAEYFKENPVIYFFNRSILLKKANSSQFMIIGYQSVRGFHHNYQSLDRNGEPPYTLFQYPWEEFE
;
A
#
# COMPACT_ATOMS: atom_id res chain seq x y z
N MET A 1 9.54 -38.11 3.89
CA MET A 1 8.09 -38.17 4.24
C MET A 1 7.29 -37.94 2.96
N PRO A 2 6.15 -38.63 2.74
CA PRO A 2 5.35 -38.41 1.54
C PRO A 2 4.74 -37.00 1.55
N LYS A 3 4.86 -36.25 0.45
CA LYS A 3 4.27 -34.91 0.33
C LYS A 3 2.79 -35.03 -0.09
N ILE A 4 1.89 -35.43 0.79
CA ILE A 4 0.48 -35.67 0.44
C ILE A 4 -0.26 -34.34 0.29
N TYR A 5 -0.25 -33.70 -0.86
CA TYR A 5 -1.04 -32.50 -1.05
C TYR A 5 -2.53 -32.84 -1.06
N LEU A 6 -3.38 -31.90 -0.66
CA LEU A 6 -4.82 -32.01 -0.88
C LEU A 6 -5.25 -30.71 -1.51
N LYS A 7 -4.90 -30.52 -2.79
CA LYS A 7 -5.36 -29.37 -3.53
C LYS A 7 -6.90 -29.39 -3.60
N ALA A 8 -7.54 -28.67 -2.69
CA ALA A 8 -8.94 -28.33 -2.78
C ALA A 8 -9.04 -27.20 -3.81
N VAL A 9 -8.99 -27.51 -5.10
CA VAL A 9 -9.15 -26.50 -6.15
C VAL A 9 -10.38 -26.77 -7.00
N SER A 10 -11.21 -25.73 -6.99
CA SER A 10 -12.58 -25.57 -7.48
C SER A 10 -12.75 -25.75 -8.99
N ILE A 11 -13.94 -26.20 -9.41
CA ILE A 11 -14.45 -25.95 -10.76
C ILE A 11 -15.94 -25.57 -10.71
N SER A 12 -16.24 -24.32 -10.37
CA SER A 12 -17.39 -23.64 -10.98
C SER A 12 -17.12 -22.13 -11.00
N LYS A 13 -17.17 -21.51 -12.19
CA LYS A 13 -16.94 -20.06 -12.37
C LYS A 13 -18.13 -19.22 -11.90
N GLN A 14 -19.18 -19.86 -11.38
CA GLN A 14 -20.33 -19.27 -10.70
C GLN A 14 -20.84 -20.28 -9.66
N HIS A 15 -20.31 -20.20 -8.44
CA HIS A 15 -20.75 -21.06 -7.35
C HIS A 15 -22.17 -20.70 -6.92
N SER A 16 -23.04 -21.71 -6.85
CA SER A 16 -24.29 -21.58 -6.12
C SER A 16 -23.98 -21.35 -4.64
N VAL A 17 -24.90 -20.72 -3.91
CA VAL A 17 -24.79 -20.49 -2.45
C VAL A 17 -24.53 -21.81 -1.70
N ASP A 18 -25.10 -22.90 -2.21
CA ASP A 18 -24.99 -24.24 -1.63
C ASP A 18 -23.58 -24.84 -1.78
N GLU A 19 -22.97 -24.65 -2.94
CA GLU A 19 -21.62 -25.10 -3.20
C GLU A 19 -20.61 -24.40 -2.28
N LEU A 20 -20.79 -23.09 -2.05
CA LEU A 20 -19.94 -22.31 -1.14
C LEU A 20 -20.03 -22.81 0.30
N ALA A 21 -21.24 -23.04 0.81
CA ALA A 21 -21.45 -23.54 2.16
C ALA A 21 -20.86 -24.93 2.36
N LEU A 22 -21.00 -25.84 1.37
CA LEU A 22 -20.41 -27.17 1.44
C LEU A 22 -18.88 -27.11 1.45
N ARG A 23 -18.29 -26.27 0.59
CA ARG A 23 -16.83 -26.09 0.53
C ARG A 23 -16.27 -25.60 1.87
N GLN A 24 -16.97 -24.69 2.54
CA GLN A 24 -16.58 -24.20 3.85
C GLN A 24 -16.62 -25.30 4.92
N LEU A 25 -17.69 -26.11 4.96
CA LEU A 25 -17.78 -27.26 5.86
C LEU A 25 -16.69 -28.30 5.59
N LEU A 26 -16.40 -28.59 4.32
CA LEU A 26 -15.30 -29.48 3.93
C LEU A 26 -13.93 -28.93 4.36
N ALA A 27 -13.71 -27.62 4.24
CA ALA A 27 -12.48 -27.00 4.69
C ALA A 27 -12.29 -27.19 6.20
N TYR A 28 -13.32 -26.97 7.02
CA TYR A 28 -13.23 -27.24 8.46
C TYR A 28 -13.02 -28.72 8.76
N GLU A 29 -13.74 -29.60 8.07
CA GLU A 29 -13.60 -31.04 8.26
C GLU A 29 -12.17 -31.50 7.97
N TRP A 30 -11.57 -31.03 6.88
CA TRP A 30 -10.22 -31.43 6.47
C TRP A 30 -9.12 -30.81 7.34
N GLN A 31 -9.38 -29.68 7.98
CA GLN A 31 -8.47 -29.12 9.00
C GLN A 31 -8.30 -30.03 10.24
N SER A 32 -9.18 -31.02 10.44
CA SER A 32 -9.10 -32.01 11.52
C SER A 32 -8.29 -33.27 11.18
N MET A 33 -7.94 -33.48 9.92
CA MET A 33 -7.19 -34.67 9.50
C MET A 33 -5.73 -34.57 9.95
N SER A 34 -5.20 -35.66 10.53
CA SER A 34 -3.81 -35.73 10.96
C SER A 34 -2.89 -36.09 9.80
N GLY A 35 -1.73 -35.43 9.76
CA GLY A 35 -0.70 -35.66 8.76
C GLY A 35 -1.05 -35.04 7.40
N ILE A 36 -0.28 -34.01 7.04
CA ILE A 36 -0.03 -33.63 5.64
C ILE A 36 -1.34 -33.50 4.84
N VAL A 37 -2.28 -32.70 5.33
CA VAL A 37 -3.51 -32.31 4.63
C VAL A 37 -3.43 -30.83 4.33
N TYR A 38 -3.20 -30.50 3.05
CA TYR A 38 -2.92 -29.14 2.60
C TYR A 38 -4.12 -28.52 1.94
N LEU A 39 -4.98 -27.84 2.70
CA LEU A 39 -5.94 -26.92 2.10
C LEU A 39 -5.18 -25.71 1.54
N SER A 40 -4.76 -25.76 0.27
CA SER A 40 -4.14 -24.59 -0.40
C SER A 40 -4.38 -24.58 -1.91
N GLU A 41 -4.39 -23.36 -2.47
CA GLU A 41 -4.50 -23.09 -3.91
C GLU A 41 -3.16 -23.31 -4.67
N VAL A 42 -2.26 -24.16 -4.18
CA VAL A 42 -0.97 -24.41 -4.81
C VAL A 42 -1.14 -25.13 -6.15
N ASP A 43 -0.18 -24.94 -7.07
CA ASP A 43 -0.12 -25.61 -8.36
C ASP A 43 -0.27 -27.14 -8.21
N ALA A 44 -1.31 -27.70 -8.84
CA ALA A 44 -1.59 -29.15 -8.83
C ALA A 44 -0.42 -29.96 -9.35
N SER A 45 0.42 -29.40 -10.21
CA SER A 45 1.48 -30.13 -10.88
C SER A 45 2.52 -30.70 -9.91
N LYS A 46 2.65 -30.13 -8.71
CA LYS A 46 3.61 -30.54 -7.68
C LYS A 46 3.01 -31.40 -6.57
N ALA A 47 1.70 -31.64 -6.63
CA ALA A 47 0.99 -32.41 -5.63
C ALA A 47 1.23 -33.92 -5.81
N THR A 48 1.42 -34.67 -4.72
CA THR A 48 1.38 -36.14 -4.75
C THR A 48 -0.06 -36.65 -4.85
N LEU A 49 -1.02 -35.89 -4.31
CA LEU A 49 -2.45 -36.23 -4.33
C LEU A 49 -3.27 -34.93 -4.48
N VAL A 50 -4.40 -34.99 -5.16
CA VAL A 50 -5.36 -33.89 -5.31
C VAL A 50 -6.74 -34.47 -5.05
N LEU A 51 -7.57 -33.80 -4.24
CA LEU A 51 -8.98 -34.16 -4.05
C LEU A 51 -9.86 -33.19 -4.82
N ASP A 52 -10.77 -33.74 -5.59
CA ASP A 52 -11.70 -33.03 -6.47
C ASP A 52 -13.07 -33.73 -6.44
N PHE A 53 -14.15 -33.04 -6.77
CA PHE A 53 -15.46 -33.69 -6.82
C PHE A 53 -16.37 -33.10 -7.89
N ASP A 54 -17.16 -33.97 -8.52
CA ASP A 54 -18.27 -33.56 -9.36
C ASP A 54 -19.52 -33.41 -8.48
N LEU A 55 -20.25 -32.29 -8.62
CA LEU A 55 -21.47 -31.98 -7.87
C LEU A 55 -22.68 -31.94 -8.82
N GLU A 56 -23.67 -32.77 -8.55
CA GLU A 56 -24.99 -32.76 -9.21
C GLU A 56 -26.07 -32.53 -8.16
N GLN A 57 -27.05 -31.67 -8.47
CA GLN A 57 -28.15 -31.35 -7.54
C GLN A 57 -29.49 -31.30 -8.25
N ASP A 58 -30.53 -31.80 -7.57
CA ASP A 58 -31.94 -31.68 -7.96
C ASP A 58 -32.79 -31.19 -6.76
N GLU A 59 -34.10 -31.07 -6.96
CA GLU A 59 -35.03 -30.56 -5.92
C GLU A 59 -35.07 -31.44 -4.66
N SER A 60 -34.74 -32.72 -4.78
CA SER A 60 -34.88 -33.73 -3.72
C SER A 60 -33.55 -34.13 -3.06
N LYS A 61 -32.43 -34.05 -3.80
CA LYS A 61 -31.14 -34.59 -3.36
C LYS A 61 -29.93 -33.84 -3.94
N ILE A 62 -28.80 -34.09 -3.30
CA ILE A 62 -27.47 -33.68 -3.70
C ILE A 62 -26.62 -34.95 -3.94
N SER A 63 -25.90 -34.99 -5.06
CA SER A 63 -25.04 -36.12 -5.46
C SER A 63 -23.63 -35.63 -5.69
N ILE A 64 -22.65 -36.28 -5.06
CA ILE A 64 -21.24 -35.92 -5.15
C ILE A 64 -20.42 -37.13 -5.59
N THR A 65 -19.59 -36.96 -6.60
CA THR A 65 -18.63 -37.97 -7.02
C THR A 65 -17.22 -37.54 -6.59
N PRO A 66 -16.65 -38.13 -5.52
CA PRO A 66 -15.27 -37.84 -5.13
C PRO A 66 -14.31 -38.32 -6.22
N LYS A 67 -13.26 -37.56 -6.44
CA LYS A 67 -12.23 -37.80 -7.43
C LYS A 67 -10.88 -37.51 -6.81
N ILE A 68 -9.93 -38.42 -7.01
CA ILE A 68 -8.55 -38.20 -6.63
C ILE A 68 -7.65 -38.19 -7.86
N GLU A 69 -6.66 -37.29 -7.86
CA GLU A 69 -5.63 -37.25 -8.89
C GLU A 69 -4.26 -37.43 -8.26
N TYR A 70 -3.40 -38.13 -8.99
CA TYR A 70 -1.99 -38.35 -8.70
C TYR A 70 -1.19 -37.69 -9.83
N PRO A 71 -0.87 -36.38 -9.68
CA PRO A 71 -0.27 -35.57 -10.74
C PRO A 71 1.06 -36.12 -11.26
N ASN A 72 1.94 -36.61 -10.39
CA ASN A 72 3.24 -37.18 -10.77
C ASN A 72 3.08 -38.42 -11.66
N GLU A 73 2.06 -39.22 -11.38
CA GLU A 73 1.73 -40.45 -12.08
C GLU A 73 0.81 -40.20 -13.29
N LYS A 74 0.30 -38.98 -13.45
CA LYS A 74 -0.72 -38.60 -14.44
C LYS A 74 -1.93 -39.54 -14.40
N LYS A 75 -2.38 -39.91 -13.20
CA LYS A 75 -3.53 -40.79 -12.97
C LYS A 75 -4.63 -40.07 -12.22
N SER A 76 -5.87 -40.41 -12.53
CA SER A 76 -7.04 -39.97 -11.78
C SER A 76 -8.02 -41.12 -11.57
N TYR A 77 -8.72 -41.08 -10.44
CA TYR A 77 -9.67 -42.11 -10.03
C TYR A 77 -10.92 -41.43 -9.50
N LYS A 78 -12.09 -41.96 -9.88
CA LYS A 78 -13.37 -41.57 -9.29
C LYS A 78 -13.80 -42.61 -8.26
N GLY A 79 -14.38 -42.14 -7.17
CA GLY A 79 -15.01 -42.99 -6.16
C GLY A 79 -16.48 -43.23 -6.45
N GLU A 80 -17.15 -43.88 -5.50
CA GLU A 80 -18.59 -44.14 -5.56
C GLU A 80 -19.38 -42.83 -5.46
N ILE A 81 -20.49 -42.72 -6.22
CA ILE A 81 -21.39 -41.56 -6.17
C ILE A 81 -22.08 -41.54 -4.80
N LEU A 82 -21.88 -40.46 -4.04
CA LEU A 82 -22.54 -40.21 -2.78
C LEU A 82 -23.81 -39.39 -3.04
N SER A 83 -24.97 -40.03 -2.97
CA SER A 83 -26.27 -39.37 -3.15
C SER A 83 -26.99 -39.28 -1.81
N MET A 84 -27.48 -38.10 -1.41
CA MET A 84 -28.27 -37.93 -0.19
C MET A 84 -29.38 -36.87 -0.36
N PRO A 85 -30.52 -37.06 0.32
CA PRO A 85 -31.57 -36.03 0.32
C PRO A 85 -31.07 -34.77 1.01
N TRP A 86 -31.65 -33.61 0.65
CA TRP A 86 -31.29 -32.33 1.27
C TRP A 86 -31.48 -32.29 2.80
N SER A 87 -32.35 -33.14 3.34
CA SER A 87 -32.54 -33.32 4.79
C SER A 87 -31.29 -33.86 5.50
N GLU A 88 -30.37 -34.51 4.79
CA GLU A 88 -29.12 -35.06 5.33
C GLU A 88 -27.88 -34.19 5.02
N TYR A 89 -28.07 -32.99 4.46
CA TYR A 89 -26.97 -32.14 3.98
C TYR A 89 -25.86 -31.92 5.03
N GLY A 90 -26.21 -31.79 6.32
CA GLY A 90 -25.24 -31.63 7.40
C GLY A 90 -24.23 -32.77 7.56
N LYS A 91 -24.55 -33.97 7.04
CA LYS A 91 -23.66 -35.15 7.07
C LYS A 91 -22.69 -35.19 5.89
N MET A 92 -22.90 -34.33 4.87
CA MET A 92 -22.21 -34.43 3.59
C MET A 92 -20.69 -34.34 3.72
N ALA A 93 -20.19 -33.37 4.50
CA ALA A 93 -18.75 -33.15 4.64
C ALA A 93 -18.02 -34.39 5.18
N LYS A 94 -18.55 -35.01 6.23
CA LYS A 94 -18.00 -36.23 6.84
C LYS A 94 -18.07 -37.44 5.92
N ARG A 95 -19.22 -37.67 5.28
CA ARG A 95 -19.38 -38.76 4.31
C ARG A 95 -18.41 -38.63 3.13
N LEU A 96 -18.24 -37.42 2.63
CA LEU A 96 -17.31 -37.15 1.54
C LEU A 96 -15.85 -37.38 1.97
N THR A 97 -15.46 -36.91 3.16
CA THR A 97 -14.13 -37.19 3.75
C THR A 97 -13.88 -38.69 3.88
N TYR A 98 -14.86 -39.46 4.38
CA TYR A 98 -14.75 -40.92 4.48
C TYR A 98 -14.59 -41.59 3.11
N ALA A 99 -15.35 -41.15 2.11
CA ALA A 99 -15.24 -41.68 0.75
C ALA A 99 -13.86 -41.40 0.13
N TYR A 100 -13.28 -40.22 0.38
CA TYR A 100 -11.90 -39.95 -0.02
C TYR A 100 -10.91 -40.87 0.67
N LEU A 101 -11.01 -41.05 1.99
CA LEU A 101 -10.11 -41.94 2.74
C LEU A 101 -10.17 -43.38 2.24
N LYS A 102 -11.37 -43.90 1.99
CA LYS A 102 -11.58 -45.24 1.40
C LYS A 102 -10.94 -45.32 0.01
N LEU A 103 -11.17 -44.32 -0.84
CA LEU A 103 -10.62 -44.27 -2.19
C LEU A 103 -9.08 -44.18 -2.18
N ILE A 104 -8.52 -43.35 -1.30
CA ILE A 104 -7.06 -43.21 -1.10
C ILE A 104 -6.47 -44.53 -0.63
N ALA A 105 -7.03 -45.16 0.41
CA ALA A 105 -6.54 -46.42 0.94
C ALA A 105 -6.61 -47.55 -0.12
N GLU A 106 -7.70 -47.61 -0.89
CA GLU A 106 -7.84 -48.58 -1.97
C GLU A 106 -6.76 -48.38 -3.06
N LYS A 107 -6.60 -47.17 -3.57
CA LYS A 107 -5.63 -46.88 -4.64
C LYS A 107 -4.20 -46.98 -4.14
N ASN A 108 -3.94 -46.59 -2.89
CA ASN A 108 -2.64 -46.74 -2.28
C ASN A 108 -2.28 -48.22 -2.06
N ARG A 109 -3.21 -49.07 -1.62
CA ARG A 109 -2.99 -50.52 -1.51
C ARG A 109 -2.63 -51.15 -2.86
N LEU A 110 -3.30 -50.74 -3.94
CA LEU A 110 -3.12 -51.30 -5.28
C LEU A 110 -1.83 -50.82 -5.96
N HIS A 111 -1.47 -49.55 -5.78
CA HIS A 111 -0.43 -48.91 -6.59
C HIS A 111 0.74 -48.35 -5.78
N ARG A 112 0.63 -48.29 -4.46
CA ARG A 112 1.64 -47.77 -3.52
C ARG A 112 2.09 -46.34 -3.83
N TYR A 113 1.15 -45.49 -4.26
CA TYR A 113 1.42 -44.10 -4.59
C TYR A 113 1.82 -43.24 -3.37
N LEU A 114 1.42 -43.62 -2.16
CA LEU A 114 1.72 -42.93 -0.92
C LEU A 114 2.56 -43.80 0.02
N TYR A 115 3.60 -43.20 0.59
CA TYR A 115 4.44 -43.84 1.61
C TYR A 115 3.71 -43.99 2.97
N SER A 116 2.69 -43.18 3.22
CA SER A 116 1.90 -43.14 4.46
C SER A 116 0.51 -42.64 4.11
N GLU A 117 -0.53 -43.18 4.75
CA GLU A 117 -1.92 -42.78 4.52
C GLU A 117 -2.31 -41.64 5.46
N PRO A 118 -3.18 -40.70 5.03
CA PRO A 118 -3.76 -39.71 5.94
C PRO A 118 -4.52 -40.40 7.06
N VAL A 119 -4.32 -39.96 8.30
CA VAL A 119 -5.02 -40.53 9.46
C VAL A 119 -6.12 -39.56 9.88
N TYR A 120 -7.35 -40.06 9.92
CA TYR A 120 -8.52 -39.33 10.36
C TYR A 120 -9.22 -40.19 11.41
N HIS A 121 -9.47 -39.62 12.58
CA HIS A 121 -10.14 -40.29 13.68
C HIS A 121 -11.52 -39.65 13.89
N PRO A 122 -12.52 -39.99 13.08
CA PRO A 122 -13.86 -39.46 13.27
C PRO A 122 -14.47 -39.98 14.56
N GLN A 123 -15.31 -39.15 15.19
CA GLN A 123 -16.37 -39.69 16.02
C GLN A 123 -17.38 -40.42 15.13
N LYS A 124 -17.99 -41.50 15.62
CA LYS A 124 -19.04 -42.21 14.86
C LYS A 124 -20.16 -41.21 14.53
N GLU A 125 -20.62 -41.15 13.27
CA GLU A 125 -21.66 -40.21 12.79
C GLU A 125 -22.90 -40.17 13.71
N GLU A 126 -23.27 -41.32 14.28
CA GLU A 126 -24.43 -41.47 15.18
C GLU A 126 -24.28 -40.74 16.52
N TRP A 127 -23.06 -40.42 16.94
CA TRP A 127 -22.74 -39.77 18.22
C TRP A 127 -22.11 -38.40 18.03
N ASP A 128 -22.05 -37.94 16.78
CA ASP A 128 -21.37 -36.74 16.39
C ASP A 128 -22.27 -35.53 16.60
N GLN A 129 -22.03 -34.84 17.71
CA GLN A 129 -22.76 -33.62 18.05
C GLN A 129 -22.42 -32.46 17.10
N ASP A 130 -21.50 -32.62 16.16
CA ASP A 130 -21.05 -31.55 15.28
C ASP A 130 -21.66 -31.64 13.86
N ILE A 131 -22.73 -32.43 13.69
CA ILE A 131 -23.51 -32.52 12.46
C ILE A 131 -24.69 -31.53 12.49
N LEU A 132 -24.91 -30.84 11.37
CA LEU A 132 -26.07 -29.95 11.18
C LEU A 132 -27.36 -30.74 11.00
N SER A 133 -28.41 -30.39 11.75
CA SER A 133 -29.78 -30.83 11.43
C SER A 133 -30.29 -30.22 10.13
N GLN A 134 -31.42 -30.71 9.60
CA GLN A 134 -32.02 -30.18 8.36
C GLN A 134 -32.30 -28.67 8.45
N SER A 135 -32.92 -28.22 9.53
CA SER A 135 -33.22 -26.79 9.74
C SER A 135 -31.95 -25.95 9.85
N GLU A 136 -30.94 -26.45 10.57
CA GLU A 136 -29.65 -25.77 10.72
C GLU A 136 -28.89 -25.69 9.41
N ALA A 137 -28.89 -26.77 8.61
CA ALA A 137 -28.28 -26.80 7.30
C ALA A 137 -28.90 -25.76 6.35
N MET A 138 -30.24 -25.59 6.36
CA MET A 138 -30.91 -24.56 5.57
C MET A 138 -30.50 -23.15 5.99
N VAL A 139 -30.43 -22.88 7.30
CA VAL A 139 -29.98 -21.58 7.81
C VAL A 139 -28.50 -21.36 7.49
N TYR A 140 -27.64 -22.35 7.70
CA TYR A 140 -26.21 -22.25 7.41
C TYR A 140 -25.93 -22.00 5.92
N ARG A 141 -26.63 -22.70 5.01
CA ARG A 141 -26.56 -22.44 3.57
C ARG A 141 -26.89 -20.99 3.25
N SER A 142 -27.94 -20.44 3.84
CA SER A 142 -28.34 -19.05 3.58
C SER A 142 -27.27 -18.02 3.95
N LEU A 143 -26.41 -18.32 4.93
CA LEU A 143 -25.32 -17.43 5.39
C LEU A 143 -24.20 -17.27 4.37
N ALA A 144 -24.06 -18.19 3.42
CA ALA A 144 -23.10 -18.10 2.32
C ALA A 144 -23.53 -17.10 1.22
N SER A 145 -24.74 -16.52 1.30
CA SER A 145 -25.20 -15.51 0.35
C SER A 145 -24.42 -14.20 0.48
N LYS A 146 -23.90 -13.70 -0.65
CA LYS A 146 -23.22 -12.39 -0.72
C LYS A 146 -24.14 -11.18 -0.57
N GLN A 147 -25.46 -11.38 -0.66
CA GLN A 147 -26.45 -10.29 -0.60
C GLN A 147 -26.91 -9.98 0.84
N MET A 148 -26.55 -10.83 1.82
CA MET A 148 -27.01 -10.69 3.20
C MET A 148 -26.21 -9.63 3.95
N SER A 149 -26.90 -8.77 4.71
CA SER A 149 -26.26 -7.76 5.56
C SER A 149 -25.52 -8.41 6.74
N ARG A 150 -24.58 -7.69 7.33
CA ARG A 150 -23.84 -8.17 8.51
C ARG A 150 -24.76 -8.35 9.72
N GLU A 151 -25.69 -7.44 9.93
CA GLU A 151 -26.68 -7.51 11.02
C GLU A 151 -27.58 -8.75 10.85
N GLU A 152 -28.00 -9.04 9.62
CA GLU A 152 -28.78 -10.24 9.30
C GLU A 152 -27.99 -11.53 9.57
N LYS A 153 -26.70 -11.57 9.19
CA LYS A 153 -25.82 -12.70 9.50
C LYS A 153 -25.65 -12.92 11.00
N LEU A 154 -25.35 -11.86 11.75
CA LEU A 154 -25.21 -11.92 13.20
C LEU A 154 -26.50 -12.40 13.89
N SER A 155 -27.67 -11.94 13.42
CA SER A 155 -28.96 -12.40 13.92
C SER A 155 -29.18 -13.90 13.68
N ARG A 156 -28.87 -14.39 12.48
CA ARG A 156 -28.97 -15.82 12.14
C ARG A 156 -27.98 -16.69 12.93
N TYR A 157 -26.74 -16.23 13.09
CA TYR A 157 -25.77 -16.90 13.96
C TYR A 157 -26.25 -16.95 15.41
N ALA A 158 -26.79 -15.85 15.95
CA ALA A 158 -27.34 -15.82 17.29
C ALA A 158 -28.48 -16.85 17.50
N ALA A 159 -29.35 -17.02 16.50
CA ALA A 159 -30.40 -18.04 16.53
C ALA A 159 -29.83 -19.47 16.55
N LEU A 160 -28.87 -19.76 15.67
CA LEU A 160 -28.17 -21.06 15.61
C LEU A 160 -27.44 -21.38 16.92
N VAL A 161 -26.71 -20.39 17.43
CA VAL A 161 -25.98 -20.46 18.69
C VAL A 161 -26.91 -20.67 19.89
N SER A 162 -28.07 -20.00 19.92
CA SER A 162 -29.06 -20.20 20.98
C SER A 162 -29.64 -21.61 20.96
N GLY A 163 -29.80 -22.21 19.78
CA GLY A 163 -30.27 -23.58 19.62
C GLY A 163 -29.24 -24.62 20.08
N ARG A 164 -27.94 -24.38 19.81
CA ARG A 164 -26.85 -25.30 20.16
C ARG A 164 -25.64 -24.54 20.73
N PRO A 165 -25.69 -24.10 22.00
CA PRO A 165 -24.71 -23.19 22.57
C PRO A 165 -23.29 -23.75 22.68
N LYS A 166 -23.15 -25.08 22.71
CA LYS A 166 -21.88 -25.82 22.77
C LYS A 166 -21.32 -26.20 21.40
N PHE A 167 -22.06 -25.97 20.31
CA PHE A 167 -21.59 -26.32 18.99
C PHE A 167 -20.56 -25.29 18.50
N LEU A 168 -19.29 -25.71 18.45
CA LEU A 168 -18.15 -24.81 18.31
C LEU A 168 -18.10 -24.10 16.94
N LEU A 169 -18.58 -24.74 15.87
CA LEU A 169 -18.62 -24.14 14.54
C LEU A 169 -19.43 -22.83 14.53
N PHE A 170 -20.66 -22.85 15.07
CA PHE A 170 -21.50 -21.66 15.10
C PHE A 170 -20.90 -20.54 15.94
N ARG A 171 -20.26 -20.90 17.06
CA ARG A 171 -19.57 -19.95 17.92
C ARG A 171 -18.37 -19.32 17.21
N TYR A 172 -17.55 -20.13 16.56
CA TYR A 172 -16.40 -19.67 15.80
C TYR A 172 -16.81 -18.67 14.70
N GLU A 173 -17.76 -19.05 13.85
CA GLU A 173 -18.24 -18.22 12.74
C GLU A 173 -18.91 -16.92 13.23
N SER A 174 -19.70 -17.00 14.31
CA SER A 174 -20.29 -15.83 14.94
C SER A 174 -19.22 -14.86 15.44
N LEU A 175 -18.16 -15.36 16.06
CA LEU A 175 -17.06 -14.53 16.58
C LEU A 175 -16.23 -13.92 15.45
N LEU A 176 -16.06 -14.61 14.31
CA LEU A 176 -15.43 -14.02 13.13
C LEU A 176 -16.27 -12.86 12.56
N GLU A 177 -17.59 -13.00 12.52
CA GLU A 177 -18.47 -11.90 12.10
C GLU A 177 -18.47 -10.74 13.11
N VAL A 178 -18.21 -10.99 14.39
CA VAL A 178 -17.98 -9.93 15.39
C VAL A 178 -16.62 -9.25 15.16
N LEU A 179 -15.57 -10.04 14.90
CA LEU A 179 -14.21 -9.56 14.63
C LEU A 179 -14.13 -8.68 13.38
N SER A 180 -14.90 -9.01 12.33
CA SER A 180 -14.96 -8.23 11.09
C SER A 180 -15.49 -6.80 11.29
N GLY A 181 -16.00 -6.47 12.48
CA GLY A 181 -16.41 -5.12 12.84
C GLY A 181 -15.30 -4.30 13.48
N ASN A 182 -15.25 -3.02 13.13
CA ASN A 182 -14.26 -2.05 13.62
C ASN A 182 -14.29 -1.76 15.14
N ARG A 183 -15.17 -2.37 15.93
CA ARG A 183 -15.37 -2.03 17.37
C ARG A 183 -15.03 -3.14 18.36
N SER A 184 -14.64 -4.32 17.88
CA SER A 184 -14.47 -5.49 18.75
C SER A 184 -13.04 -5.63 19.25
N SER A 185 -12.87 -6.01 20.52
CA SER A 185 -11.58 -6.32 21.13
C SER A 185 -11.22 -7.79 20.92
N GLU A 186 -10.04 -8.04 20.35
CA GLU A 186 -9.54 -9.40 20.11
C GLU A 186 -9.42 -10.20 21.42
N LYS A 187 -9.03 -9.55 22.52
CA LYS A 187 -8.92 -10.18 23.84
C LYS A 187 -10.29 -10.57 24.41
N GLU A 188 -11.33 -9.78 24.17
CA GLU A 188 -12.70 -10.09 24.61
C GLU A 188 -13.27 -11.26 23.82
N ILE A 189 -13.07 -11.29 22.50
CA ILE A 189 -13.46 -12.41 21.63
C ILE A 189 -12.78 -13.70 22.10
N TRP A 190 -11.48 -13.65 22.37
CA TRP A 190 -10.77 -14.83 22.87
C TRP A 190 -11.26 -15.28 24.25
N LYS A 191 -11.58 -14.34 25.15
CA LYS A 191 -12.15 -14.66 26.46
C LYS A 191 -13.52 -15.32 26.35
N GLU A 192 -14.37 -14.84 25.44
CA GLU A 192 -15.66 -15.47 25.13
C GLU A 192 -15.43 -16.90 24.61
N TRP A 193 -14.49 -17.08 23.68
CA TRP A 193 -14.14 -18.41 23.16
C TRP A 193 -13.69 -19.38 24.26
N LEU A 194 -12.81 -18.95 25.16
CA LEU A 194 -12.33 -19.78 26.28
C LEU A 194 -13.43 -20.17 27.26
N SER A 195 -14.50 -19.38 27.39
CA SER A 195 -15.64 -19.71 28.26
C SER A 195 -16.41 -20.97 27.81
N LEU A 196 -16.21 -21.40 26.57
CA LEU A 196 -16.81 -22.60 25.99
C LEU A 196 -16.05 -23.89 26.32
N ASP A 197 -14.87 -23.80 26.95
CA ASP A 197 -13.93 -24.90 27.17
C ASP A 197 -13.62 -25.71 25.89
N PRO A 198 -13.10 -25.06 24.82
CA PRO A 198 -12.96 -25.65 23.48
C PRO A 198 -11.73 -26.57 23.35
N LYS A 199 -11.48 -27.41 24.36
CA LYS A 199 -10.31 -28.31 24.44
C LYS A 199 -10.16 -29.10 23.15
N ASP A 200 -8.93 -29.14 22.64
CA ASP A 200 -8.52 -29.91 21.47
C ASP A 200 -9.38 -29.63 20.21
N SER A 201 -9.92 -28.41 20.10
CA SER A 201 -10.70 -27.98 18.94
C SER A 201 -9.83 -27.34 17.85
N ILE A 202 -10.05 -27.74 16.60
CA ILE A 202 -9.44 -27.08 15.43
C ILE A 202 -9.82 -25.60 15.33
N PHE A 203 -11.01 -25.22 15.80
CA PHE A 203 -11.48 -23.84 15.75
C PHE A 203 -10.68 -22.93 16.68
N SER A 204 -10.03 -23.49 17.71
CA SER A 204 -9.21 -22.71 18.64
C SER A 204 -7.99 -22.09 17.95
N TYR A 205 -7.27 -22.84 17.11
CA TYR A 205 -6.13 -22.26 16.40
C TYR A 205 -6.60 -21.37 15.23
N LEU A 206 -7.70 -21.73 14.54
CA LEU A 206 -8.24 -20.91 13.45
C LEU A 206 -8.70 -19.53 13.95
N LEU A 207 -9.34 -19.49 15.12
CA LEU A 207 -9.73 -18.24 15.75
C LEU A 207 -8.51 -17.45 16.19
N ALA A 208 -7.54 -18.09 16.86
CA ALA A 208 -6.31 -17.43 17.28
C ALA A 208 -5.56 -16.81 16.09
N GLU A 209 -5.44 -17.51 14.96
CA GLU A 209 -4.83 -16.97 13.73
C GLU A 209 -5.60 -15.75 13.21
N SER A 210 -6.93 -15.82 13.16
CA SER A 210 -7.77 -14.70 12.73
C SER A 210 -7.64 -13.47 13.64
N LEU A 211 -7.54 -13.69 14.96
CA LEU A 211 -7.30 -12.65 15.95
C LEU A 211 -5.90 -12.05 15.82
N ALA A 212 -4.88 -12.89 15.55
CA ALA A 212 -3.52 -12.43 15.31
C ALA A 212 -3.45 -11.51 14.07
N ASP A 213 -4.10 -11.90 12.98
CA ASP A 213 -4.16 -11.09 11.77
C ASP A 213 -4.92 -9.77 11.97
N SER A 214 -6.01 -9.78 12.74
CA SER A 214 -6.72 -8.55 13.11
C SER A 214 -5.87 -7.61 13.95
N ALA A 215 -5.21 -8.13 15.00
CA ALA A 215 -4.32 -7.35 15.86
C ALA A 215 -3.16 -6.75 15.05
N LYS A 216 -2.53 -7.53 14.16
CA LYS A 216 -1.47 -7.07 13.25
C LYS A 216 -1.96 -5.95 12.32
N LYS A 217 -3.16 -6.07 11.74
CA LYS A 217 -3.76 -5.01 10.90
C LYS A 217 -4.04 -3.72 11.68
N LYS A 218 -4.33 -3.83 12.98
CA LYS A 218 -4.47 -2.68 13.90
C LYS A 218 -3.13 -2.13 14.40
N GLY A 219 -2.01 -2.77 14.07
CA GLY A 219 -0.67 -2.38 14.50
C GLY A 219 -0.28 -2.86 15.92
N ASP A 220 -1.08 -3.73 16.55
CA ASP A 220 -0.77 -4.34 17.85
C ASP A 220 0.00 -5.65 17.63
N TYR A 221 1.30 -5.51 17.39
CA TYR A 221 2.19 -6.64 17.07
C TYR A 221 2.45 -7.54 18.26
N GLU A 222 2.48 -7.00 19.48
CA GLU A 222 2.60 -7.75 20.72
C GLU A 222 1.41 -8.67 20.93
N LEU A 223 0.18 -8.16 20.75
CA LEU A 223 -1.03 -8.97 20.84
C LEU A 223 -1.11 -9.99 19.70
N ALA A 224 -0.73 -9.62 18.49
CA ALA A 224 -0.65 -10.57 17.38
C ALA A 224 0.30 -11.74 17.73
N ASN A 225 1.45 -11.44 18.33
CA ASN A 225 2.41 -12.46 18.78
C ASN A 225 1.84 -13.36 19.89
N GLU A 226 1.10 -12.80 20.87
CA GLU A 226 0.39 -13.60 21.89
C GLU A 226 -0.54 -14.63 21.24
N PHE A 227 -1.27 -14.24 20.18
CA PHE A 227 -2.16 -15.15 19.47
C PHE A 227 -1.44 -16.16 18.57
N TYR A 228 -0.35 -15.79 17.89
CA TYR A 228 0.47 -16.76 17.16
C TYR A 228 1.09 -17.82 18.09
N LEU A 229 1.44 -17.47 19.33
CA LEU A 229 1.83 -18.44 20.35
C LEU A 229 0.67 -19.40 20.70
N GLN A 230 -0.57 -18.92 20.71
CA GLN A 230 -1.74 -19.80 20.86
C GLN A 230 -1.88 -20.74 19.66
N VAL A 231 -1.73 -20.24 18.43
CA VAL A 231 -1.77 -21.09 17.22
C VAL A 231 -0.74 -22.20 17.32
N LYS A 232 0.51 -21.86 17.66
CA LYS A 232 1.60 -22.83 17.88
C LYS A 232 1.21 -23.87 18.93
N LYS A 233 0.80 -23.43 20.12
CA LYS A 233 0.43 -24.30 21.24
C LYS A 233 -0.69 -25.26 20.87
N GLN A 234 -1.78 -24.77 20.29
CA GLN A 234 -2.93 -25.59 19.92
C GLN A 234 -2.56 -26.63 18.86
N ARG A 235 -1.77 -26.26 17.85
CA ARG A 235 -1.28 -27.20 16.83
C ARG A 235 -0.34 -28.25 17.41
N GLU A 236 0.52 -27.90 18.37
CA GLU A 236 1.38 -28.85 19.08
C GLU A 236 0.55 -29.83 19.92
N THR A 237 -0.47 -29.35 20.64
CA THR A 237 -1.39 -30.20 21.42
C THR A 237 -2.14 -31.18 20.54
N LEU A 238 -2.57 -30.75 19.35
CA LEU A 238 -3.23 -31.61 18.36
C LEU A 238 -2.25 -32.55 17.62
N GLY A 239 -0.93 -32.39 17.79
CA GLY A 239 0.07 -33.11 16.99
C GLY A 239 0.11 -32.70 15.51
N HIS A 240 -0.46 -31.55 15.15
CA HIS A 240 -0.64 -31.05 13.79
C HIS A 240 0.46 -30.04 13.37
N ILE A 241 1.72 -30.35 13.67
CA ILE A 241 2.86 -29.43 13.47
C ILE A 241 3.33 -29.30 12.01
N TYR A 242 3.06 -30.29 11.15
CA TYR A 242 3.39 -30.22 9.72
C TYR A 242 2.21 -29.66 8.92
N SER A 243 1.93 -28.35 9.07
CA SER A 243 0.82 -27.66 8.38
C SER A 243 1.20 -26.24 7.93
N PRO A 244 0.53 -25.68 6.90
CA PRO A 244 0.81 -24.32 6.43
C PRO A 244 0.56 -23.27 7.51
N ASN A 245 -0.53 -23.40 8.28
CA ASN A 245 -0.85 -22.48 9.36
C ASN A 245 0.19 -22.53 10.49
N TYR A 246 0.73 -23.71 10.80
CA TYR A 246 1.80 -23.81 11.78
C TYR A 246 3.09 -23.17 11.26
N ALA A 247 3.49 -23.44 10.01
CA ALA A 247 4.64 -22.80 9.39
C ALA A 247 4.49 -21.27 9.30
N PHE A 248 3.27 -20.79 9.01
CA PHE A 248 2.93 -19.39 8.99
C PHE A 248 3.10 -18.77 10.37
N ALA A 249 2.46 -19.34 11.41
CA ALA A 249 2.61 -18.88 12.78
C ALA A 249 4.09 -18.88 13.23
N MET A 250 4.85 -19.93 12.91
CA MET A 250 6.29 -19.97 13.18
C MET A 250 7.03 -18.86 12.44
N SER A 251 6.69 -18.56 11.18
CA SER A 251 7.31 -17.46 10.45
C SER A 251 7.02 -16.09 11.07
N GLU A 252 5.79 -15.86 11.51
CA GLU A 252 5.36 -14.61 12.15
C GLU A 252 6.02 -14.43 13.53
N LEU A 253 6.05 -15.48 14.36
CA LEU A 253 6.79 -15.51 15.63
C LEU A 253 8.28 -15.23 15.39
N GLY A 254 8.85 -15.85 14.36
CA GLY A 254 10.22 -15.61 13.93
C GLY A 254 10.46 -14.13 13.65
N GLY A 255 9.62 -13.51 12.81
CA GLY A 255 9.67 -12.08 12.50
C GLY A 255 9.59 -11.17 13.72
N PHE A 256 8.72 -11.51 14.69
CA PHE A 256 8.61 -10.78 15.95
C PHE A 256 9.91 -10.85 16.77
N TYR A 257 10.48 -12.05 16.92
CA TYR A 257 11.69 -12.24 17.73
C TYR A 257 12.97 -11.71 17.09
N GLN A 258 12.98 -11.41 15.78
CA GLN A 258 14.20 -10.91 15.10
C GLN A 258 14.82 -9.68 15.76
N ARG A 259 13.99 -8.83 16.41
CA ARG A 259 14.46 -7.60 17.07
C ARG A 259 14.80 -7.77 18.54
N THR A 260 14.40 -8.88 19.18
CA THR A 260 14.46 -9.04 20.64
C THR A 260 15.26 -10.26 21.08
N ASN A 261 15.24 -11.35 20.31
CA ASN A 261 15.92 -12.60 20.61
C ASN A 261 16.26 -13.35 19.31
N GLN A 262 17.51 -13.21 18.85
CA GLN A 262 17.97 -13.79 17.59
C GLN A 262 17.93 -15.33 17.57
N ASP A 263 18.19 -16.00 18.70
CA ASP A 263 18.13 -17.46 18.80
C ASP A 263 16.70 -17.98 18.63
N SER A 264 15.74 -17.31 19.29
CA SER A 264 14.32 -17.62 19.13
C SER A 264 13.88 -17.35 17.70
N ALA A 265 14.29 -16.23 17.10
CA ALA A 265 13.99 -15.93 15.71
C ALA A 265 14.53 -17.02 14.76
N LEU A 266 15.76 -17.48 14.99
CA LEU A 266 16.41 -18.49 14.16
C LEU A 266 15.68 -19.82 14.25
N TYR A 267 15.34 -20.26 15.46
CA TYR A 267 14.55 -21.48 15.67
C TYR A 267 13.23 -21.43 14.92
N HIS A 268 12.49 -20.32 15.04
CA HIS A 268 11.16 -20.19 14.46
C HIS A 268 11.19 -20.10 12.92
N LEU A 269 12.04 -19.23 12.36
CA LEU A 269 12.16 -19.05 10.90
C LEU A 269 12.73 -20.29 10.21
N ASN A 270 13.70 -20.97 10.82
CA ASN A 270 14.25 -22.21 10.28
C ASN A 270 13.22 -23.34 10.34
N THR A 271 12.45 -23.45 11.44
CA THR A 271 11.36 -24.41 11.54
C THR A 271 10.32 -24.18 10.44
N ALA A 272 9.90 -22.93 10.24
CA ALA A 272 8.99 -22.57 9.15
C ALA A 272 9.56 -22.93 7.77
N LYS A 273 10.85 -22.60 7.50
CA LYS A 273 11.57 -22.97 6.27
C LYS A 273 11.51 -24.47 6.00
N LEU A 274 11.95 -25.28 6.96
CA LEU A 274 11.99 -26.73 6.83
C LEU A 274 10.60 -27.32 6.61
N ILE A 275 9.59 -26.78 7.29
CA ILE A 275 8.21 -27.21 7.09
C ILE A 275 7.76 -26.85 5.68
N TYR A 276 7.91 -25.61 5.22
CA TYR A 276 7.54 -25.21 3.86
C TYR A 276 8.28 -26.01 2.76
N GLU A 277 9.56 -26.34 2.93
CA GLU A 277 10.35 -27.14 1.98
C GLU A 277 9.91 -28.62 1.96
N ALA A 278 9.71 -29.21 3.15
CA ALA A 278 9.12 -30.54 3.27
C ALA A 278 7.74 -30.58 2.59
N MET A 279 7.05 -29.44 2.66
CA MET A 279 5.76 -29.15 2.08
C MET A 279 5.83 -28.62 0.64
N GLY A 280 6.98 -28.55 -0.04
CA GLY A 280 7.11 -28.09 -1.42
C GLY A 280 6.39 -26.75 -1.75
N MET A 281 6.34 -25.85 -0.76
CA MET A 281 5.69 -24.55 -0.84
C MET A 281 6.69 -23.44 -1.19
N GLU A 282 7.81 -23.77 -1.84
CA GLU A 282 8.92 -22.84 -2.06
C GLU A 282 8.61 -21.72 -3.06
N THR A 283 7.46 -21.80 -3.74
CA THR A 283 6.89 -20.75 -4.61
C THR A 283 5.69 -20.04 -3.99
N SER A 284 5.36 -20.32 -2.73
CA SER A 284 4.26 -19.64 -2.03
C SER A 284 4.72 -18.31 -1.46
N LEU A 285 3.81 -17.33 -1.40
CA LEU A 285 4.08 -16.03 -0.77
C LEU A 285 4.54 -16.16 0.70
N PRO A 286 3.92 -17.00 1.55
CA PRO A 286 4.38 -17.19 2.93
C PRO A 286 5.82 -17.71 3.02
N TYR A 287 6.22 -18.63 2.13
CA TYR A 287 7.60 -19.11 2.09
C TYR A 287 8.57 -18.00 1.70
N ILE A 288 8.27 -17.24 0.64
CA ILE A 288 9.15 -16.18 0.15
C ILE A 288 9.36 -15.12 1.26
N LYS A 289 8.28 -14.73 1.94
CA LYS A 289 8.34 -13.80 3.09
C LYS A 289 9.17 -14.38 4.24
N ASN A 290 8.98 -15.66 4.57
CA ASN A 290 9.81 -16.34 5.57
C ASN A 290 11.29 -16.32 5.19
N GLN A 291 11.63 -16.60 3.94
CA GLN A 291 13.01 -16.64 3.50
C GLN A 291 13.66 -15.25 3.48
N ILE A 292 12.92 -14.19 3.17
CA ILE A 292 13.42 -12.81 3.30
C ILE A 292 13.78 -12.52 4.75
N ARG A 293 12.90 -12.86 5.70
CA ARG A 293 13.17 -12.72 7.14
C ARG A 293 14.38 -13.58 7.54
N TYR A 294 14.40 -14.85 7.15
CA TYR A 294 15.47 -15.80 7.49
C TYR A 294 16.83 -15.32 6.99
N SER A 295 16.92 -14.88 5.73
CA SER A 295 18.16 -14.37 5.14
C SER A 295 18.66 -13.11 5.85
N ALA A 296 17.76 -12.16 6.15
CA ALA A 296 18.10 -10.98 6.92
C ALA A 296 18.61 -11.32 8.33
N LEU A 297 18.00 -12.31 8.99
CA LEU A 297 18.48 -12.81 10.29
C LEU A 297 19.87 -13.41 10.18
N LEU A 298 20.10 -14.30 9.20
CA LEU A 298 21.40 -14.92 8.95
C LEU A 298 22.50 -13.86 8.80
N SER A 299 22.24 -12.79 8.04
CA SER A 299 23.20 -11.69 7.94
C SER A 299 23.45 -11.00 9.28
N SER A 300 22.39 -10.72 10.05
CA SER A 300 22.50 -10.05 11.35
C SER A 300 23.30 -10.85 12.40
N ILE A 301 23.36 -12.18 12.27
CA ILE A 301 24.18 -13.07 13.12
C ILE A 301 25.55 -13.39 12.49
N GLY A 302 25.94 -12.68 11.43
CA GLY A 302 27.25 -12.78 10.79
C GLY A 302 27.37 -13.86 9.70
N GLN A 303 26.31 -14.61 9.40
CA GLN A 303 26.30 -15.64 8.35
C GLN A 303 25.99 -15.06 6.96
N LYS A 304 26.79 -14.08 6.52
CA LYS A 304 26.55 -13.28 5.32
C LYS A 304 26.51 -14.10 4.02
N GLU A 305 27.45 -15.04 3.85
CA GLU A 305 27.50 -15.89 2.64
C GLU A 305 26.26 -16.79 2.52
N LEU A 306 25.81 -17.36 3.64
CA LEU A 306 24.58 -18.16 3.68
C LEU A 306 23.36 -17.28 3.40
N ALA A 307 23.29 -16.09 4.00
CA ALA A 307 22.24 -15.12 3.70
C ALA A 307 22.19 -14.78 2.21
N LEU A 308 23.35 -14.59 1.57
CA LEU A 308 23.44 -14.23 0.16
C LEU A 308 22.91 -15.35 -0.74
N ASN A 309 23.34 -16.58 -0.46
CA ASN A 309 22.88 -17.75 -1.18
C ASN A 309 21.36 -17.93 -1.08
N GLU A 310 20.80 -17.74 0.13
CA GLU A 310 19.35 -17.80 0.35
C GLU A 310 18.64 -16.69 -0.45
N MET A 311 19.11 -15.43 -0.41
CA MET A 311 18.49 -14.34 -1.18
C MET A 311 18.58 -14.55 -2.70
N PHE A 312 19.72 -14.97 -3.24
CA PHE A 312 19.86 -15.24 -4.68
C PHE A 312 18.94 -16.39 -5.14
N SER A 313 18.73 -17.40 -4.31
CA SER A 313 17.79 -18.49 -4.64
C SER A 313 16.35 -18.00 -4.83
N LEU A 314 15.98 -16.89 -4.17
CA LEU A 314 14.66 -16.28 -4.23
C LEU A 314 14.46 -15.36 -5.43
N GLU A 315 15.52 -14.80 -6.04
CA GLU A 315 15.39 -13.75 -7.07
C GLU A 315 14.56 -14.22 -8.28
N THR A 316 14.54 -15.53 -8.58
CA THR A 316 13.71 -16.10 -9.64
C THR A 316 12.20 -16.13 -9.32
N ARG A 317 11.82 -15.83 -8.08
CA ARG A 317 10.45 -15.99 -7.53
C ARG A 317 9.86 -14.70 -6.96
N ILE A 318 10.66 -13.64 -6.82
CA ILE A 318 10.19 -12.37 -6.26
C ILE A 318 9.15 -11.65 -7.14
N SER A 319 8.99 -12.05 -8.40
CA SER A 319 7.90 -11.53 -9.27
C SER A 319 6.51 -11.82 -8.72
N LEU A 320 6.38 -12.75 -7.76
CA LEU A 320 5.15 -13.04 -7.05
C LEU A 320 4.80 -11.99 -5.98
N LEU A 321 5.79 -11.24 -5.50
CA LEU A 321 5.63 -10.19 -4.49
C LEU A 321 5.07 -8.91 -5.13
N ALA A 322 4.39 -8.08 -4.33
CA ALA A 322 4.00 -6.74 -4.77
C ALA A 322 5.22 -5.83 -4.99
N GLU A 323 5.09 -4.74 -5.76
CA GLU A 323 6.17 -3.80 -6.11
C GLU A 323 6.95 -3.33 -4.89
N LYS A 324 6.24 -2.95 -3.81
CA LYS A 324 6.85 -2.47 -2.55
C LYS A 324 7.68 -3.55 -1.87
N GLU A 325 7.20 -4.79 -1.91
CA GLU A 325 7.86 -5.95 -1.32
C GLU A 325 9.07 -6.39 -2.15
N ARG A 326 8.99 -6.28 -3.49
CA ARG A 326 10.15 -6.47 -4.39
C ARG A 326 11.22 -5.42 -4.12
N ALA A 327 10.83 -4.16 -3.94
CA ALA A 327 11.78 -3.10 -3.57
C ALA A 327 12.47 -3.36 -2.22
N LEU A 328 11.74 -3.86 -1.22
CA LEU A 328 12.33 -4.28 0.06
C LEU A 328 13.32 -5.43 -0.10
N PHE A 329 12.95 -6.44 -0.89
CA PHE A 329 13.85 -7.55 -1.18
C PHE A 329 15.16 -7.05 -1.79
N TYR A 330 15.08 -6.21 -2.82
CA TYR A 330 16.26 -5.65 -3.48
C TYR A 330 17.06 -4.73 -2.55
N TYR A 331 16.41 -3.96 -1.69
CA TYR A 331 17.09 -3.18 -0.67
C TYR A 331 17.89 -4.08 0.29
N ASN A 332 17.29 -5.15 0.80
CA ASN A 332 17.97 -6.08 1.71
C ASN A 332 19.14 -6.79 1.04
N LEU A 333 18.99 -7.15 -0.25
CA LEU A 333 20.06 -7.76 -1.02
C LEU A 333 21.21 -6.77 -1.25
N ALA A 334 20.90 -5.53 -1.61
CA ALA A 334 21.89 -4.46 -1.70
C ALA A 334 22.59 -4.19 -0.37
N ARG A 335 21.84 -4.23 0.74
CA ARG A 335 22.38 -4.05 2.08
C ARG A 335 23.40 -5.14 2.42
N LEU A 336 23.11 -6.38 2.08
CA LEU A 336 24.01 -7.50 2.27
C LEU A 336 25.28 -7.35 1.41
N GLU A 337 25.14 -7.01 0.13
CA GLU A 337 26.26 -6.73 -0.78
C GLU A 337 27.14 -5.59 -0.28
N TYR A 338 26.53 -4.51 0.21
CA TYR A 338 27.25 -3.41 0.87
C TYR A 338 28.04 -3.89 2.08
N GLU A 339 27.45 -4.75 2.93
CA GLU A 339 28.13 -5.32 4.10
C GLU A 339 29.25 -6.30 3.76
N MET A 340 29.26 -6.84 2.53
CA MET A 340 30.34 -7.62 1.94
C MET A 340 31.33 -6.77 1.15
N GLN A 341 31.17 -5.45 1.14
CA GLN A 341 32.01 -4.47 0.44
C GLN A 341 31.97 -4.58 -1.09
N VAL A 342 30.87 -5.12 -1.65
CA VAL A 342 30.62 -5.21 -3.09
C VAL A 342 29.69 -4.05 -3.50
N TYR A 343 30.23 -2.82 -3.48
CA TYR A 343 29.43 -1.60 -3.56
C TYR A 343 28.77 -1.37 -4.93
N GLU A 344 29.40 -1.80 -6.02
CA GLU A 344 28.83 -1.74 -7.36
C GLU A 344 27.61 -2.66 -7.50
N SER A 345 27.69 -3.89 -6.96
CA SER A 345 26.54 -4.82 -6.92
C SER A 345 25.40 -4.24 -6.08
N SER A 346 25.73 -3.67 -4.91
CA SER A 346 24.77 -2.94 -4.06
C SER A 346 24.02 -1.86 -4.85
N LEU A 347 24.72 -1.00 -5.60
CA LEU A 347 24.09 0.04 -6.43
C LEU A 347 23.16 -0.53 -7.51
N GLN A 348 23.52 -1.64 -8.14
CA GLN A 348 22.66 -2.31 -9.13
C GLN A 348 21.33 -2.78 -8.51
N TYR A 349 21.37 -3.37 -7.31
CA TYR A 349 20.14 -3.79 -6.62
C TYR A 349 19.34 -2.59 -6.08
N LEU A 350 19.99 -1.54 -5.60
CA LEU A 350 19.29 -0.30 -5.20
C LEU A 350 18.59 0.34 -6.39
N LYS A 351 19.14 0.21 -7.60
CA LYS A 351 18.50 0.70 -8.83
C LYS A 351 17.21 -0.07 -9.09
N LYS A 352 17.26 -1.40 -9.05
CA LYS A 352 16.07 -2.25 -9.15
C LYS A 352 15.02 -1.87 -8.08
N ALA A 353 15.45 -1.70 -6.83
CA ALA A 353 14.56 -1.31 -5.73
C ALA A 353 13.85 0.03 -6.00
N LYS A 354 14.61 1.05 -6.42
CA LYS A 354 14.07 2.37 -6.76
C LYS A 354 13.12 2.31 -7.95
N ASP A 355 13.44 1.54 -8.99
CA ASP A 355 12.62 1.41 -10.18
C ASP A 355 11.26 0.80 -9.88
N GLU A 356 11.21 -0.21 -8.99
CA GLU A 356 9.95 -0.77 -8.47
C GLU A 356 9.11 0.31 -7.77
N LEU A 357 9.72 1.16 -6.94
CA LEU A 357 8.98 2.24 -6.26
C LEU A 357 8.52 3.35 -7.21
N LYS A 358 9.31 3.65 -8.23
CA LYS A 358 9.00 4.67 -9.24
C LYS A 358 7.79 4.28 -10.09
N GLN A 359 7.57 2.98 -10.34
CA GLN A 359 6.41 2.48 -11.08
C GLN A 359 5.08 2.81 -10.39
N ILE A 360 5.07 2.83 -9.07
CA ILE A 360 3.88 3.10 -8.23
C ILE A 360 3.91 4.49 -7.58
N ALA A 361 4.79 5.39 -8.04
CA ALA A 361 4.98 6.75 -7.49
C ALA A 361 5.28 6.80 -5.98
N TRP A 362 5.88 5.74 -5.40
CA TRP A 362 6.09 5.59 -3.96
C TRP A 362 7.46 6.14 -3.50
N ILE A 363 7.79 7.34 -3.96
CA ILE A 363 9.10 8.00 -3.82
C ILE A 363 9.26 8.84 -2.54
N ASN A 364 8.17 9.22 -1.88
CA ASN A 364 8.17 10.03 -0.66
C ASN A 364 7.83 9.15 0.54
N THR A 365 8.75 8.24 0.88
CA THR A 365 8.55 7.18 1.86
C THR A 365 9.83 6.84 2.63
N ASP A 366 9.68 6.27 3.82
CA ASP A 366 10.79 5.76 4.63
C ASP A 366 11.66 4.77 3.84
N LEU A 367 11.05 3.87 3.05
CA LEU A 367 11.78 2.89 2.25
C LEU A 367 12.60 3.56 1.14
N HIS A 368 12.01 4.50 0.39
CA HIS A 368 12.74 5.18 -0.68
C HIS A 368 13.93 5.97 -0.13
N PHE A 369 13.73 6.71 0.96
CA PHE A 369 14.82 7.48 1.59
C PHE A 369 15.91 6.58 2.17
N THR A 370 15.53 5.40 2.66
CA THR A 370 16.47 4.38 3.12
C THR A 370 17.30 3.79 1.97
N ILE A 371 16.68 3.53 0.80
CA ILE A 371 17.36 3.14 -0.43
C ILE A 371 18.35 4.23 -0.87
N MET A 372 17.93 5.49 -0.89
CA MET A 372 18.77 6.63 -1.28
C MET A 372 19.96 6.82 -0.32
N ASN A 373 19.75 6.66 1.00
CA ASN A 373 20.84 6.74 1.98
C ASN A 373 21.88 5.63 1.78
N LEU A 374 21.45 4.40 1.50
CA LEU A 374 22.37 3.30 1.19
C LEU A 374 23.09 3.48 -0.16
N ALA A 375 22.43 4.10 -1.14
CA ALA A 375 23.05 4.44 -2.42
C ALA A 375 24.15 5.50 -2.23
N ALA A 376 23.86 6.57 -1.47
CA ALA A 376 24.85 7.59 -1.13
C ALA A 376 26.04 6.99 -0.36
N ALA A 377 25.81 6.09 0.59
CA ALA A 377 26.89 5.40 1.28
C ALA A 377 27.71 4.49 0.34
N SER A 378 27.06 3.80 -0.61
CA SER A 378 27.76 3.00 -1.62
C SER A 378 28.64 3.88 -2.51
N TYR A 379 28.13 5.05 -2.95
CA TYR A 379 28.93 6.02 -3.69
C TYR A 379 30.10 6.58 -2.88
N PHE A 380 29.88 6.88 -1.60
CA PHE A 380 30.93 7.31 -0.68
C PHE A 380 32.06 6.28 -0.60
N SER A 381 31.72 5.00 -0.39
CA SER A 381 32.68 3.90 -0.33
C SER A 381 33.44 3.66 -1.64
N LEU A 382 32.84 4.01 -2.78
CA LEU A 382 33.47 4.00 -4.10
C LEU A 382 34.32 5.26 -4.38
N GLY A 383 34.47 6.17 -3.42
CA GLY A 383 35.21 7.42 -3.59
C GLY A 383 34.45 8.51 -4.36
N LYS A 384 33.19 8.27 -4.76
CA LYS A 384 32.30 9.26 -5.39
C LYS A 384 31.67 10.17 -4.32
N VAL A 385 32.50 10.80 -3.50
CA VAL A 385 32.10 11.55 -2.29
C VAL A 385 31.15 12.72 -2.58
N ASN A 386 31.37 13.45 -3.68
CA ASN A 386 30.51 14.58 -4.06
C ASN A 386 29.08 14.11 -4.39
N LYS A 387 28.93 12.91 -4.97
CA LYS A 387 27.63 12.35 -5.30
C LYS A 387 26.88 11.92 -4.04
N ALA A 388 27.59 11.33 -3.08
CA ALA A 388 27.03 10.97 -1.79
C ALA A 388 26.52 12.21 -1.03
N GLU A 389 27.33 13.28 -1.00
CA GLU A 389 26.95 14.55 -0.39
C GLU A 389 25.70 15.16 -1.04
N GLU A 390 25.66 15.23 -2.37
CA GLU A 390 24.51 15.76 -3.12
C GLU A 390 23.21 15.04 -2.71
N ILE A 391 23.21 13.70 -2.72
CA ILE A 391 22.06 12.90 -2.32
C ILE A 391 21.66 13.18 -0.87
N TRP A 392 22.61 13.14 0.08
CA TRP A 392 22.31 13.37 1.49
C TRP A 392 21.76 14.78 1.75
N LEU A 393 22.31 15.81 1.12
CA LEU A 393 21.82 17.19 1.25
C LEU A 393 20.41 17.33 0.69
N ASP A 394 20.11 16.74 -0.46
CA ASP A 394 18.77 16.77 -1.06
C ASP A 394 17.72 16.09 -0.16
N LEU A 395 18.05 14.93 0.43
CA LEU A 395 17.18 14.28 1.42
C LEU A 395 16.96 15.15 2.66
N VAL A 396 18.00 15.84 3.16
CA VAL A 396 17.86 16.77 4.31
C VAL A 396 16.97 17.96 3.97
N GLN A 397 17.08 18.51 2.76
CA GLN A 397 16.27 19.65 2.32
C GLN A 397 14.77 19.34 2.24
N SER A 398 14.40 18.08 2.00
CA SER A 398 13.00 17.67 1.94
C SER A 398 12.20 17.90 3.25
N LYS A 399 12.88 18.08 4.39
CA LYS A 399 12.23 18.49 5.67
C LYS A 399 11.47 19.82 5.58
N ASN A 400 11.79 20.65 4.60
CA ASN A 400 11.12 21.93 4.39
C ASN A 400 9.65 21.75 3.95
N ILE A 401 9.27 20.54 3.52
CA ILE A 401 7.90 20.20 3.13
C ILE A 401 7.32 18.98 3.87
N PHE A 402 8.15 17.99 4.20
CA PHE A 402 7.72 16.78 4.90
C PHE A 402 8.14 16.79 6.36
N SER A 403 7.26 16.31 7.25
CA SER A 403 7.57 16.14 8.68
C SER A 403 8.38 14.86 8.93
N ILE A 404 9.66 14.86 8.53
CA ILE A 404 10.54 13.68 8.54
C ILE A 404 11.58 13.69 9.67
N GLU A 405 11.65 14.73 10.49
CA GLU A 405 12.72 14.89 11.49
C GLU A 405 12.71 13.82 12.59
N THR A 406 11.57 13.17 12.81
CA THR A 406 11.42 12.07 13.77
C THR A 406 11.80 10.71 13.19
N ARG A 407 12.05 10.62 11.87
CA ARG A 407 12.29 9.35 11.17
C ARG A 407 13.73 8.86 11.38
N PRO A 408 13.97 7.55 11.60
CA PRO A 408 15.32 7.02 11.85
C PRO A 408 16.35 7.32 10.76
N PHE A 409 16.00 7.27 9.48
CA PHE A 409 16.94 7.56 8.40
C PHE A 409 17.45 9.02 8.46
N PHE A 410 16.62 9.96 8.94
CA PHE A 410 16.94 11.39 8.90
C PHE A 410 18.11 11.72 9.82
N ARG A 411 18.11 11.19 11.05
CA ARG A 411 19.25 11.35 11.97
C ARG A 411 20.51 10.67 11.45
N LYS A 412 20.40 9.49 10.81
CA LYS A 412 21.54 8.76 10.23
C LYS A 412 22.21 9.54 9.09
N ILE A 413 21.42 10.21 8.24
CA ILE A 413 21.94 11.09 7.19
C ILE A 413 22.72 12.26 7.79
N HIS A 414 22.25 12.87 8.89
CA HIS A 414 22.98 13.94 9.57
C HIS A 414 24.31 13.45 10.13
N TYR A 415 24.35 12.24 10.71
CA TYR A 415 25.61 11.62 11.12
C TYR A 415 26.57 11.42 9.95
N ASN A 416 26.07 10.92 8.82
CA ASN A 416 26.87 10.67 7.61
C ASN A 416 27.44 11.97 7.01
N LEU A 417 26.64 13.03 6.94
CA LEU A 417 27.11 14.36 6.52
C LEU A 417 28.15 14.91 7.49
N ALA A 418 27.93 14.81 8.80
CA ALA A 418 28.90 15.24 9.80
C ALA A 418 30.24 14.52 9.61
N ARG A 419 30.22 13.20 9.41
CA ARG A 419 31.42 12.40 9.15
C ARG A 419 32.12 12.83 7.85
N LEU A 420 31.37 13.03 6.77
CA LEU A 420 31.91 13.52 5.50
C LEU A 420 32.65 14.84 5.68
N TYR A 421 32.08 15.80 6.43
CA TYR A 421 32.72 17.09 6.67
C TYR A 421 33.93 17.01 7.60
N VAL A 422 33.95 16.09 8.57
CA VAL A 422 35.17 15.80 9.35
C VAL A 422 36.29 15.36 8.40
N LEU A 423 36.02 14.43 7.48
CA LEU A 423 37.01 13.92 6.54
C LEU A 423 37.50 14.99 5.54
N ARG A 424 36.70 16.01 5.27
CA ARG A 424 37.09 17.18 4.46
C ARG A 424 37.76 18.30 5.27
N GLY A 425 37.91 18.16 6.59
CA GLY A 425 38.46 19.20 7.45
C GLY A 425 37.53 20.39 7.70
N ALA A 426 36.25 20.29 7.33
CA ALA A 426 35.24 21.33 7.50
C ALA A 426 34.53 21.21 8.86
N LYS A 427 35.28 21.49 9.94
CA LYS A 427 34.83 21.24 11.32
C LYS A 427 33.51 21.93 11.68
N ASP A 428 33.30 23.18 11.29
CA ASP A 428 32.08 23.93 11.65
C ASP A 428 30.81 23.32 11.02
N LEU A 429 30.91 22.83 9.78
CA LEU A 429 29.82 22.11 9.12
C LEU A 429 29.57 20.76 9.79
N ALA A 430 30.64 20.02 10.10
CA ALA A 430 30.53 18.76 10.82
C ALA A 430 29.81 18.94 12.17
N ASP A 431 30.19 19.94 12.96
CA ASP A 431 29.58 20.27 14.25
C ASP A 431 28.10 20.64 14.08
N THR A 432 27.73 21.33 12.99
CA THR A 432 26.33 21.69 12.70
C THR A 432 25.46 20.46 12.50
N TYR A 433 25.87 19.53 11.64
CA TYR A 433 25.11 18.31 11.38
C TYR A 433 25.10 17.37 12.59
N TYR A 434 26.22 17.27 13.32
CA TYR A 434 26.31 16.40 14.49
C TYR A 434 25.42 16.85 15.65
N LYS A 435 25.29 18.17 15.87
CA LYS A 435 24.36 18.71 16.88
C LYS A 435 22.91 18.34 16.57
N VAL A 436 22.53 18.30 15.29
CA VAL A 436 21.19 17.86 14.91
C VAL A 436 21.02 16.36 15.15
N TYR A 437 22.01 15.54 14.77
CA TYR A 437 22.03 14.11 15.06
C TYR A 437 21.89 13.84 16.57
N THR A 438 22.74 14.41 17.42
CA THR A 438 22.70 14.15 18.88
C THR A 438 21.40 14.62 19.53
N ARG A 439 20.78 15.69 19.02
CA ARG A 439 19.46 16.16 19.49
C ARG A 439 18.33 15.20 19.14
N LEU A 440 18.40 14.51 18.00
CA LEU A 440 17.35 13.64 17.48
C LEU A 440 17.56 12.14 17.80
N THR A 441 18.76 11.77 18.28
CA THR A 441 19.13 10.39 18.58
C THR A 441 18.98 10.10 20.08
N PRO A 442 18.32 8.99 20.47
CA PRO A 442 18.29 8.54 21.87
C PRO A 442 19.70 8.43 22.45
N TYR A 443 19.87 8.83 23.71
CA TYR A 443 21.20 8.90 24.35
C TYR A 443 22.02 7.60 24.23
N SER A 444 21.36 6.44 24.33
CA SER A 444 22.00 5.11 24.21
C SER A 444 22.45 4.74 22.79
N GLU A 445 22.00 5.46 21.77
CA GLU A 445 22.31 5.21 20.36
C GLU A 445 23.32 6.21 19.77
N ILE A 446 23.68 7.27 20.51
CA ILE A 446 24.60 8.30 20.03
C ILE A 446 25.99 7.71 19.80
N ARG A 447 26.49 7.82 18.57
CA ARG A 447 27.85 7.43 18.18
C ARG A 447 28.79 8.62 18.16
N ASP A 448 30.00 8.41 18.65
CA ASP A 448 31.09 9.36 18.56
C ASP A 448 31.57 9.51 17.11
N LEU A 449 31.81 10.75 16.66
CA LEU A 449 32.37 11.08 15.35
C LEU A 449 33.85 10.74 15.22
N SER A 450 34.60 10.83 16.33
CA SER A 450 36.06 10.72 16.33
C SER A 450 36.54 9.27 16.23
N ASN A 451 35.75 8.34 16.77
CA ASN A 451 36.12 6.94 16.95
C ASN A 451 35.45 5.96 15.97
N SER A 452 34.64 6.44 15.02
CA SER A 452 33.90 5.59 14.08
C SER A 452 34.38 5.79 12.64
N GLU A 453 34.87 4.72 12.01
CA GLU A 453 35.13 4.68 10.56
C GLU A 453 33.85 4.43 9.73
N ARG A 454 32.74 4.06 10.38
CA ARG A 454 31.54 3.55 9.69
C ARG A 454 30.44 4.60 9.61
N LEU A 455 29.82 4.68 8.45
CA LEU A 455 28.56 5.40 8.21
C LEU A 455 27.40 4.75 8.99
N GLU A 456 26.39 5.55 9.31
CA GLU A 456 25.12 5.07 9.88
C GLU A 456 24.10 4.78 8.79
N LEU A 457 23.56 3.56 8.82
CA LEU A 457 22.65 3.03 7.81
C LEU A 457 21.48 2.31 8.49
N GLU A 458 20.38 2.16 7.77
CA GLU A 458 19.32 1.26 8.22
C GLU A 458 19.81 -0.18 8.22
N THR A 459 19.28 -0.95 9.18
CA THR A 459 19.46 -2.39 9.20
C THR A 459 18.59 -3.04 8.13
N PHE A 460 18.66 -4.36 8.01
CA PHE A 460 17.70 -5.10 7.21
C PHE A 460 16.25 -4.75 7.59
N LEU A 461 15.40 -4.60 6.58
CA LEU A 461 13.99 -4.27 6.73
C LEU A 461 13.14 -5.53 6.56
N PHE A 462 11.98 -5.57 7.20
CA PHE A 462 11.07 -6.71 7.13
C PHE A 462 9.74 -6.32 6.46
N PRO A 463 9.03 -7.26 5.81
CA PRO A 463 7.79 -6.96 5.08
C PRO A 463 6.72 -6.19 5.86
N GLU A 464 6.67 -6.35 7.19
CA GLU A 464 5.72 -5.69 8.09
C GLU A 464 6.07 -4.22 8.38
N MET A 465 7.33 -3.83 8.14
CA MET A 465 7.78 -2.46 8.32
C MET A 465 7.33 -1.55 7.17
N ILE A 466 6.84 -2.14 6.07
CA ILE A 466 6.25 -1.41 4.96
C ILE A 466 4.77 -1.21 5.23
N ASN A 467 4.34 0.05 5.34
CA ASN A 467 2.93 0.38 5.52
C ASN A 467 2.12 -0.07 4.29
N GLN A 468 1.20 -1.02 4.48
CA GLN A 468 0.49 -1.76 3.42
C GLN A 468 -0.77 -1.05 2.90
N ASN A 469 -0.95 0.25 3.11
CA ASN A 469 -2.09 0.95 2.52
C ASN A 469 -1.90 1.04 1.00
N ASP A 470 -2.48 0.07 0.28
CA ASP A 470 -2.15 -0.33 -1.09
C ASP A 470 -2.97 0.34 -2.19
N SER A 471 -3.69 1.42 -1.91
CA SER A 471 -4.54 2.07 -2.93
C SER A 471 -4.57 3.59 -2.87
N SER A 472 -3.75 4.22 -2.04
CA SER A 472 -3.83 5.67 -1.90
C SER A 472 -3.08 6.42 -3.01
N LEU A 473 -3.75 7.42 -3.57
CA LEU A 473 -3.24 8.40 -4.54
C LEU A 473 -1.90 9.07 -4.17
N LEU A 474 -1.62 9.13 -2.88
CA LEU A 474 -0.52 9.85 -2.25
C LEU A 474 0.12 8.94 -1.20
N THR A 475 1.41 9.11 -0.95
CA THR A 475 2.08 8.49 0.21
C THR A 475 1.56 9.09 1.52
N ASP A 476 1.82 8.44 2.66
CA ASP A 476 1.37 8.96 3.95
C ASP A 476 2.01 10.32 4.29
N TRP A 477 3.28 10.53 3.92
CA TRP A 477 3.94 11.83 4.07
C TRP A 477 3.25 12.91 3.24
N GLU A 478 2.91 12.60 1.99
CA GLU A 478 2.23 13.53 1.11
C GLU A 478 0.82 13.84 1.60
N LYS A 479 0.07 12.84 2.08
CA LYS A 479 -1.23 13.06 2.72
C LYS A 479 -1.11 13.97 3.94
N GLU A 480 -0.14 13.72 4.82
CA GLU A 480 0.10 14.55 5.99
C GLU A 480 0.43 15.99 5.59
N THR A 481 1.30 16.19 4.60
CA THR A 481 1.65 17.51 4.05
C THR A 481 0.42 18.21 3.47
N ILE A 482 -0.36 17.56 2.61
CA ILE A 482 -1.56 18.16 2.01
C ILE A 482 -2.61 18.48 3.08
N LYS A 483 -2.89 17.52 3.97
CA LYS A 483 -3.80 17.71 5.11
C LYS A 483 -3.36 18.87 5.99
N SER A 484 -2.06 19.09 6.12
CA SER A 484 -1.53 20.19 6.89
C SER A 484 -2.00 21.54 6.36
N TYR A 485 -2.27 21.72 5.06
CA TYR A 485 -2.74 23.01 4.51
C TYR A 485 -4.24 23.22 4.65
N THR A 486 -5.01 22.14 4.48
CA THR A 486 -6.47 22.16 4.35
C THR A 486 -7.21 22.52 5.63
N GLY A 487 -8.39 23.14 5.50
CA GLY A 487 -9.32 23.43 6.61
C GLY A 487 -8.82 24.46 7.62
N ARG A 488 -7.78 25.23 7.29
CA ARG A 488 -7.21 26.26 8.19
C ARG A 488 -7.95 27.59 8.16
N TYR A 489 -8.81 27.81 7.18
CA TYR A 489 -9.47 29.09 6.95
C TYR A 489 -10.99 28.93 6.79
N VAL A 490 -11.78 29.58 7.66
CA VAL A 490 -13.24 29.55 7.56
C VAL A 490 -13.70 30.58 6.55
N PHE A 491 -13.88 30.18 5.29
CA PHE A 491 -14.15 31.10 4.18
C PHE A 491 -15.42 31.96 4.38
N GLN A 492 -16.51 31.34 4.83
CA GLN A 492 -17.83 32.01 4.94
C GLN A 492 -17.91 33.09 6.01
N SER A 493 -17.00 33.11 6.99
CA SER A 493 -17.02 34.08 8.10
C SER A 493 -16.22 35.36 7.81
N GLN A 494 -15.76 35.55 6.58
CA GLN A 494 -14.76 36.55 6.22
C GLN A 494 -15.33 37.60 5.29
N ASP A 495 -14.91 38.85 5.49
CA ASP A 495 -15.28 39.98 4.63
C ASP A 495 -14.87 39.73 3.17
N ASP A 496 -15.71 40.12 2.22
CA ASP A 496 -15.50 39.95 0.77
C ASP A 496 -14.11 40.43 0.31
N GLU A 497 -13.64 41.55 0.85
CA GLU A 497 -12.32 42.11 0.54
C GLU A 497 -11.16 41.19 0.99
N LYS A 498 -11.32 40.48 2.12
CA LYS A 498 -10.34 39.49 2.60
C LYS A 498 -10.40 38.21 1.76
N ARG A 499 -11.61 37.82 1.32
CA ARG A 499 -11.85 36.64 0.47
C ARG A 499 -11.24 36.80 -0.92
N ALA A 500 -11.37 37.99 -1.54
CA ALA A 500 -10.81 38.30 -2.85
C ALA A 500 -9.43 38.98 -2.80
N ARG A 501 -8.78 39.00 -1.62
CA ARG A 501 -7.49 39.67 -1.44
C ARG A 501 -6.47 38.97 -2.34
N THR A 502 -6.08 39.64 -3.41
CA THR A 502 -4.95 39.30 -4.29
C THR A 502 -4.23 40.62 -4.60
N TYR A 503 -2.94 40.55 -4.92
CA TYR A 503 -2.14 41.72 -5.21
C TYR A 503 -1.06 41.36 -6.22
N GLN A 504 -0.51 42.39 -6.87
CA GLN A 504 0.51 42.21 -7.89
C GLN A 504 1.74 41.46 -7.33
N ASP A 505 2.34 40.61 -8.16
CA ASP A 505 3.48 39.74 -7.84
C ASP A 505 3.27 38.72 -6.71
N ARG A 506 2.01 38.55 -6.25
CA ARG A 506 1.64 37.41 -5.41
C ARG A 506 1.66 36.14 -6.25
N LEU A 507 2.26 35.07 -5.72
CA LEU A 507 2.44 33.78 -6.42
C LEU A 507 3.35 33.84 -7.65
N GLU A 508 4.16 34.90 -7.79
CA GLU A 508 5.10 35.05 -8.90
C GLU A 508 6.10 33.89 -9.02
N ASP A 509 6.38 33.20 -7.90
CA ASP A 509 7.25 32.03 -7.89
C ASP A 509 6.69 30.85 -8.71
N SER A 510 5.36 30.74 -8.82
CA SER A 510 4.73 29.79 -9.75
C SER A 510 4.98 30.19 -11.21
N ASN A 511 4.91 31.48 -11.53
CA ASN A 511 5.16 32.01 -12.88
C ASN A 511 6.64 31.83 -13.27
N LEU A 512 7.56 32.01 -12.32
CA LEU A 512 8.99 31.79 -12.52
C LEU A 512 9.29 30.33 -12.89
N LEU A 513 8.72 29.36 -12.15
CA LEU A 513 8.86 27.95 -12.50
C LEU A 513 8.26 27.64 -13.88
N LEU A 514 7.09 28.20 -14.21
CA LEU A 514 6.49 28.03 -15.54
C LEU A 514 7.36 28.59 -16.66
N SER A 515 7.93 29.77 -16.44
CA SER A 515 8.86 30.40 -17.37
C SER A 515 10.09 29.52 -17.57
N ASP A 516 10.68 29.03 -16.48
CA ASP A 516 11.84 28.14 -16.51
C ASP A 516 11.53 26.81 -17.21
N LEU A 517 10.32 26.27 -17.04
CA LEU A 517 9.85 25.06 -17.73
C LEU A 517 9.70 25.29 -19.24
N ILE A 518 9.08 26.38 -19.65
CA ILE A 518 8.74 26.67 -21.05
C ILE A 518 9.95 27.15 -21.86
N ASP A 519 10.87 27.87 -21.24
CA ASP A 519 12.05 28.42 -21.89
C ASP A 519 12.97 27.29 -22.39
N SER A 520 13.10 27.15 -23.71
CA SER A 520 13.94 26.13 -24.35
C SER A 520 15.43 26.36 -24.14
N GLN A 521 15.85 27.57 -23.75
CA GLN A 521 17.26 27.91 -23.53
C GLN A 521 17.70 27.77 -22.07
N LYS A 522 16.75 27.71 -21.13
CA LYS A 522 17.03 27.39 -19.72
C LYS A 522 17.19 25.89 -19.53
N GLU A 523 18.42 25.39 -19.71
CA GLU A 523 18.82 24.01 -19.41
C GLU A 523 19.68 23.89 -18.13
N ASN A 524 19.77 24.95 -17.32
CA ASN A 524 20.82 25.09 -16.32
C ASN A 524 20.77 24.10 -15.14
N HIS A 525 19.71 23.31 -14.96
CA HIS A 525 19.60 22.35 -13.85
C HIS A 525 19.08 20.97 -14.31
N PRO A 526 19.80 19.85 -14.03
CA PRO A 526 19.41 18.50 -14.46
C PRO A 526 17.98 18.09 -14.06
N THR A 527 17.57 18.43 -12.83
CA THR A 527 16.21 18.16 -12.33
C THR A 527 15.11 18.84 -13.16
N LEU A 528 15.31 20.10 -13.54
CA LEU A 528 14.35 20.85 -14.34
C LEU A 528 14.19 20.21 -15.72
N LEU A 529 15.30 19.77 -16.34
CA LEU A 529 15.27 19.07 -17.62
C LEU A 529 14.50 17.74 -17.53
N LYS A 530 14.71 16.97 -16.45
CA LYS A 530 13.96 15.71 -16.22
C LYS A 530 12.46 15.96 -16.01
N LEU A 531 12.10 17.05 -15.32
CA LEU A 531 10.72 17.49 -15.19
C LEU A 531 10.13 17.90 -16.56
N LYS A 532 10.82 18.73 -17.34
CA LYS A 532 10.40 19.11 -18.71
C LYS A 532 10.10 17.87 -19.57
N ASN A 533 11.02 16.91 -19.58
CA ASN A 533 10.87 15.66 -20.34
C ASN A 533 9.69 14.80 -19.87
N SER A 534 9.24 14.96 -18.62
CA SER A 534 8.08 14.25 -18.07
C SER A 534 6.75 14.93 -18.40
N LEU A 535 6.77 16.22 -18.74
CA LEU A 535 5.57 17.04 -18.98
C LEU A 535 5.30 17.31 -20.46
N PHE A 536 6.36 17.49 -21.24
CA PHE A 536 6.29 18.05 -22.58
C PHE A 536 6.61 16.98 -23.63
N ALA A 537 5.65 16.75 -24.51
CA ALA A 537 5.79 15.81 -25.61
C ALA A 537 6.79 16.36 -26.64
N LYS A 538 7.81 15.57 -26.98
CA LYS A 538 8.94 15.99 -27.85
C LYS A 538 8.56 16.56 -29.22
N LYS A 539 7.36 16.23 -29.74
CA LYS A 539 6.89 16.67 -31.06
C LYS A 539 5.98 17.90 -31.03
N LYS A 540 5.77 18.52 -29.86
CA LYS A 540 4.90 19.69 -29.69
C LYS A 540 5.71 20.92 -29.32
N SER A 541 5.24 22.07 -29.77
CA SER A 541 5.73 23.38 -29.32
C SER A 541 5.08 23.75 -27.99
N TYR A 542 5.88 24.32 -27.09
CA TYR A 542 5.42 24.87 -25.81
C TYR A 542 5.79 26.36 -25.68
N GLU A 543 6.32 26.95 -26.74
CA GLU A 543 6.76 28.35 -26.78
C GLU A 543 5.60 29.27 -26.35
N LYS A 544 5.86 30.19 -25.42
CA LYS A 544 4.86 31.12 -24.87
C LYS A 544 3.60 30.43 -24.32
N GLY A 545 3.71 29.17 -23.90
CA GLY A 545 2.65 28.37 -23.28
C GLY A 545 1.74 27.60 -24.23
N GLU A 546 2.12 27.46 -25.51
CA GLU A 546 1.39 26.62 -26.47
C GLU A 546 1.20 25.18 -25.94
N ASN A 547 0.09 24.52 -26.27
CA ASN A 547 -0.26 23.16 -25.80
C ASN A 547 -0.37 23.00 -24.27
N ILE A 548 -0.51 24.11 -23.51
CA ILE A 548 -0.73 24.10 -22.07
C ILE A 548 -2.14 24.65 -21.76
N LEU A 549 -2.84 23.94 -20.88
CA LEU A 549 -4.08 24.41 -20.27
C LEU A 549 -3.82 24.70 -18.78
N PHE A 550 -3.97 25.95 -18.38
CA PHE A 550 -3.74 26.43 -17.02
C PHE A 550 -5.07 26.74 -16.33
N PHE A 551 -5.31 26.11 -15.19
CA PHE A 551 -6.42 26.38 -14.30
C PHE A 551 -5.93 27.14 -13.07
N ASP A 552 -6.48 28.33 -12.84
CA ASP A 552 -6.31 29.08 -11.60
C ASP A 552 -7.57 28.91 -10.75
N ILE A 553 -7.47 28.18 -9.64
CA ILE A 553 -8.60 27.88 -8.77
C ILE A 553 -8.71 29.01 -7.74
N GLY A 554 -9.84 29.71 -7.80
CA GLY A 554 -10.14 30.89 -7.00
C GLY A 554 -10.46 30.62 -5.53
N PRO A 555 -10.65 31.69 -4.75
CA PRO A 555 -11.20 32.97 -5.22
C PRO A 555 -10.18 34.07 -5.50
N ALA A 556 -10.30 34.74 -6.65
CA ALA A 556 -9.51 35.92 -7.00
C ALA A 556 -10.27 36.94 -7.87
N LEU A 557 -11.37 36.53 -8.51
CA LEU A 557 -12.08 37.32 -9.51
C LEU A 557 -12.78 38.59 -8.96
N ASN A 558 -13.35 38.52 -7.76
CA ASN A 558 -14.14 39.62 -7.16
C ASN A 558 -13.29 40.74 -6.50
N ASN A 559 -12.00 40.85 -6.84
CA ASN A 559 -11.18 41.95 -6.34
C ASN A 559 -11.59 43.26 -7.02
N LEU A 560 -12.07 44.23 -6.24
CA LEU A 560 -12.59 45.50 -6.76
C LEU A 560 -11.55 46.33 -7.51
N GLU A 561 -10.29 46.25 -7.12
CA GLU A 561 -9.20 47.03 -7.72
C GLU A 561 -8.51 46.32 -8.87
N ALA A 562 -8.26 45.03 -8.71
CA ALA A 562 -7.48 44.23 -9.64
C ALA A 562 -8.06 42.81 -9.77
N PRO A 563 -9.21 42.64 -10.46
CA PRO A 563 -9.91 41.36 -10.56
C PRO A 563 -9.00 40.29 -11.18
N ALA A 564 -8.75 39.19 -10.48
CA ALA A 564 -7.89 38.09 -10.92
C ALA A 564 -6.47 38.51 -11.39
N ILE A 565 -5.84 39.46 -10.70
CA ILE A 565 -4.53 40.00 -11.09
C ILE A 565 -3.43 38.94 -11.25
N THR A 566 -3.47 37.86 -10.46
CA THR A 566 -2.52 36.74 -10.54
C THR A 566 -2.73 35.88 -11.78
N SER A 567 -3.98 35.74 -12.25
CA SER A 567 -4.31 35.03 -13.49
C SER A 567 -4.02 35.90 -14.72
N GLN A 568 -4.25 37.22 -14.62
CA GLN A 568 -3.86 38.18 -15.66
C GLN A 568 -2.35 38.14 -15.91
N SER A 569 -1.53 38.05 -14.85
CA SER A 569 -0.08 37.92 -15.01
C SER A 569 0.31 36.68 -15.83
N VAL A 570 -0.31 35.52 -15.57
CA VAL A 570 -0.08 34.30 -16.35
C VAL A 570 -0.50 34.51 -17.82
N ALA A 571 -1.71 35.04 -18.05
CA ALA A 571 -2.22 35.28 -19.39
C ALA A 571 -1.35 36.25 -20.21
N TYR A 572 -0.79 37.27 -19.55
CA TYR A 572 0.13 38.24 -20.14
C TYR A 572 1.47 37.62 -20.54
N HIS A 573 2.11 36.89 -19.62
CA HIS A 573 3.44 36.31 -19.85
C HIS A 573 3.40 35.11 -20.82
N PHE A 574 2.28 34.40 -20.90
CA PHE A 574 2.10 33.20 -21.73
C PHE A 574 0.91 33.36 -22.69
N PRO A 575 1.02 34.21 -23.73
CA PRO A 575 -0.10 34.56 -24.60
C PRO A 575 -0.66 33.39 -25.45
N LYS A 576 0.09 32.29 -25.60
CA LYS A 576 -0.38 31.07 -26.31
C LYS A 576 -0.96 30.01 -25.35
N MET A 577 -0.92 30.26 -24.03
CA MET A 577 -1.48 29.36 -23.00
C MET A 577 -2.97 29.59 -22.85
N ASP A 578 -3.76 28.51 -22.81
CA ASP A 578 -5.17 28.62 -22.45
C ASP A 578 -5.29 28.80 -20.93
N VAL A 579 -5.72 29.97 -20.47
CA VAL A 579 -5.86 30.29 -19.04
C VAL A 579 -7.34 30.24 -18.65
N VAL A 580 -7.68 29.46 -17.63
CA VAL A 580 -9.04 29.30 -17.11
C VAL A 580 -9.07 29.70 -15.63
N LEU A 581 -9.90 30.69 -15.31
CA LEU A 581 -10.20 31.07 -13.94
C LEU A 581 -11.36 30.20 -13.47
N TRP A 582 -11.09 29.30 -12.53
CA TRP A 582 -12.10 28.43 -11.93
C TRP A 582 -12.57 29.05 -10.61
N GLU A 583 -13.72 29.70 -10.68
CA GLU A 583 -14.23 30.59 -9.64
C GLU A 583 -15.57 30.12 -9.09
N LEU A 584 -15.78 30.36 -7.80
CA LEU A 584 -17.06 30.03 -7.14
C LEU A 584 -18.20 30.81 -7.80
N PRO A 585 -19.39 30.21 -8.00
CA PRO A 585 -20.52 30.92 -8.60
C PRO A 585 -20.87 32.24 -7.90
N SER A 586 -20.81 32.27 -6.56
CA SER A 586 -21.03 33.48 -5.79
C SER A 586 -19.99 34.59 -6.06
N GLU A 587 -18.73 34.24 -6.31
CA GLU A 587 -17.68 35.22 -6.62
C GLU A 587 -17.84 35.77 -8.05
N VAL A 588 -18.32 34.95 -8.98
CA VAL A 588 -18.68 35.39 -10.34
C VAL A 588 -19.86 36.38 -10.29
N GLU A 589 -20.89 36.09 -9.49
CA GLU A 589 -22.02 37.01 -9.28
C GLU A 589 -21.57 38.35 -8.69
N LEU A 590 -20.73 38.32 -7.65
CA LEU A 590 -20.18 39.52 -7.02
C LEU A 590 -19.29 40.31 -7.99
N PHE A 591 -18.49 39.63 -8.81
CA PHE A 591 -17.69 40.26 -9.86
C PHE A 591 -18.56 41.03 -10.86
N HIS A 592 -19.66 40.44 -11.33
CA HIS A 592 -20.58 41.12 -12.24
C HIS A 592 -21.26 42.33 -11.59
N LYS A 593 -21.57 42.23 -10.29
CA LYS A 593 -22.27 43.26 -9.54
C LYS A 593 -21.38 44.43 -9.10
N ASN A 594 -20.17 44.15 -8.62
CA ASN A 594 -19.37 45.10 -7.84
C ASN A 594 -18.16 45.68 -8.60
N VAL A 595 -17.61 44.95 -9.57
CA VAL A 595 -16.45 45.41 -10.36
C VAL A 595 -16.92 46.34 -11.48
N SER A 596 -16.18 47.42 -11.73
CA SER A 596 -16.52 48.38 -12.81
C SER A 596 -16.35 47.77 -14.20
N ASP A 597 -17.15 48.20 -15.16
CA ASP A 597 -17.11 47.65 -16.52
C ASP A 597 -15.76 47.90 -17.21
N GLU A 598 -15.08 49.01 -16.92
CA GLU A 598 -13.71 49.27 -17.39
C GLU A 598 -12.73 48.16 -16.95
N LYS A 599 -12.80 47.75 -15.68
CA LYS A 599 -11.94 46.69 -15.13
C LYS A 599 -12.32 45.32 -15.70
N LYS A 600 -13.61 45.06 -15.96
CA LYS A 600 -14.08 43.83 -16.65
C LYS A 600 -13.56 43.77 -18.07
N GLU A 601 -13.69 44.84 -18.85
CA GLU A 601 -13.21 44.91 -20.24
C GLU A 601 -11.69 44.74 -20.31
N LYS A 602 -10.94 45.29 -19.35
CA LYS A 602 -9.50 45.04 -19.24
C LYS A 602 -9.20 43.54 -19.05
N LEU A 603 -9.90 42.86 -18.15
CA LEU A 603 -9.76 41.41 -17.97
C LEU A 603 -10.16 40.63 -19.23
N TYR A 604 -11.22 41.06 -19.91
CA TYR A 604 -11.69 40.44 -21.15
C TYR A 604 -10.77 40.75 -22.33
N SER A 605 -9.90 41.75 -22.29
CA SER A 605 -8.96 42.01 -23.37
C SER A 605 -7.96 40.86 -23.61
N PHE A 606 -7.73 40.01 -22.59
CA PHE A 606 -6.90 38.81 -22.72
C PHE A 606 -7.62 37.73 -23.52
N SER A 607 -7.27 37.58 -24.80
CA SER A 607 -7.92 36.62 -25.72
C SER A 607 -7.79 35.15 -25.31
N ASN A 608 -6.74 34.81 -24.55
CA ASN A 608 -6.43 33.46 -24.10
C ASN A 608 -7.05 33.09 -22.73
N LEU A 609 -7.79 34.01 -22.11
CA LEU A 609 -8.40 33.84 -20.79
C LEU A 609 -9.86 33.31 -20.90
N ARG A 610 -10.32 32.50 -19.95
CA ARG A 610 -11.74 32.10 -19.81
C ARG A 610 -12.11 32.09 -18.33
N ILE A 611 -13.41 32.20 -18.05
CA ILE A 611 -13.95 32.14 -16.69
C ILE A 611 -14.94 30.97 -16.62
N LEU A 612 -14.70 30.07 -15.66
CA LEU A 612 -15.51 28.92 -15.32
C LEU A 612 -16.13 29.15 -13.94
N SER A 613 -17.46 29.20 -13.89
CA SER A 613 -18.27 29.37 -12.68
C SER A 613 -18.64 28.00 -12.11
N ALA A 614 -17.88 27.51 -11.14
CA ALA A 614 -18.10 26.21 -10.52
C ALA A 614 -17.36 26.07 -9.18
N ASN A 615 -17.77 25.12 -8.33
CA ASN A 615 -17.00 24.78 -7.14
C ASN A 615 -15.64 24.16 -7.53
N GLY A 616 -14.54 24.70 -7.00
CA GLY A 616 -13.17 24.25 -7.27
C GLY A 616 -12.88 22.79 -6.90
N VAL A 617 -13.67 22.18 -6.01
CA VAL A 617 -13.55 20.75 -5.67
C VAL A 617 -14.54 19.84 -6.40
N ALA A 618 -15.43 20.39 -7.24
CA ALA A 618 -16.42 19.60 -7.95
C ALA A 618 -15.79 18.72 -9.05
N LYS A 619 -16.53 17.69 -9.46
CA LYS A 619 -16.10 16.71 -10.47
C LYS A 619 -15.92 17.37 -11.84
N PRO A 620 -14.76 17.23 -12.50
CA PRO A 620 -14.48 17.82 -13.80
C PRO A 620 -15.54 17.53 -14.88
N GLU A 621 -16.12 16.33 -14.89
CA GLU A 621 -17.16 15.90 -15.84
C GLU A 621 -18.42 16.78 -15.73
N THR A 622 -18.78 17.16 -14.50
CA THR A 622 -19.96 18.00 -14.24
C THR A 622 -19.66 19.50 -14.37
N THR A 623 -18.38 19.89 -14.36
CA THR A 623 -17.99 21.30 -14.36
C THR A 623 -17.47 21.76 -15.72
N LEU A 624 -16.46 21.09 -16.27
CA LEU A 624 -15.76 21.51 -17.49
C LEU A 624 -16.59 21.30 -18.76
N GLU A 625 -17.44 20.27 -18.77
CA GLU A 625 -18.24 19.89 -19.95
C GLU A 625 -19.58 20.64 -20.04
N ASP A 626 -20.08 21.20 -18.92
CA ASP A 626 -21.33 21.96 -18.94
C ASP A 626 -21.10 23.39 -19.43
N HIS A 627 -21.63 23.68 -20.62
CA HIS A 627 -21.60 25.00 -21.25
C HIS A 627 -22.15 26.13 -20.36
N LYS A 628 -23.07 25.83 -19.43
CA LYS A 628 -23.66 26.84 -18.53
C LYS A 628 -22.67 27.40 -17.53
N ASN A 629 -21.61 26.67 -17.22
CA ASN A 629 -20.58 27.12 -16.28
C ASN A 629 -19.61 28.11 -16.93
N TRP A 630 -19.59 28.25 -18.25
CA TRP A 630 -18.66 29.14 -18.95
C TRP A 630 -19.25 30.54 -19.13
N VAL A 631 -18.63 31.54 -18.50
CA VAL A 631 -19.17 32.92 -18.44
C VAL A 631 -19.00 33.65 -19.78
N LEU A 632 -17.87 33.45 -20.46
CA LEU A 632 -17.53 34.14 -21.71
C LEU A 632 -18.04 33.34 -22.92
N LEU A 633 -19.33 33.45 -23.23
CA LEU A 633 -20.02 32.69 -24.28
C LEU A 633 -19.48 32.95 -25.71
N ASN A 634 -18.78 34.06 -25.92
CA ASN A 634 -18.12 34.38 -27.19
C ASN A 634 -16.78 33.65 -27.39
N ARG A 635 -16.36 32.80 -26.44
CA ARG A 635 -15.11 32.03 -26.50
C ARG A 635 -15.41 30.54 -26.53
N SER A 636 -14.61 29.80 -27.29
CA SER A 636 -14.67 28.34 -27.28
C SER A 636 -14.13 27.78 -25.96
N ILE A 637 -14.79 26.75 -25.44
CA ILE A 637 -14.30 25.93 -24.32
C ILE A 637 -12.92 25.35 -24.70
N PRO A 638 -11.89 25.49 -23.85
CA PRO A 638 -10.57 24.92 -24.11
C PRO A 638 -10.63 23.39 -24.24
N LYS A 639 -10.00 22.87 -25.30
CA LYS A 639 -9.73 21.43 -25.39
C LYS A 639 -8.58 21.08 -24.45
N TRP A 640 -8.74 20.01 -23.68
CA TRP A 640 -7.72 19.50 -22.75
C TRP A 640 -6.99 18.25 -23.29
N LYS A 641 -7.58 17.51 -24.24
CA LYS A 641 -6.95 16.33 -24.85
C LYS A 641 -5.60 16.68 -25.50
N ASP A 642 -4.64 15.79 -25.31
CA ASP A 642 -3.25 15.93 -25.74
C ASP A 642 -2.49 17.17 -25.23
N LYS A 643 -2.98 17.86 -24.18
CA LYS A 643 -2.29 19.01 -23.58
C LYS A 643 -1.60 18.67 -22.26
N THR A 644 -0.64 19.50 -21.88
CA THR A 644 -0.16 19.52 -20.50
C THR A 644 -1.13 20.33 -19.66
N ILE A 645 -1.57 19.77 -18.54
CA ILE A 645 -2.48 20.45 -17.62
C ILE A 645 -1.67 21.04 -16.47
N ILE A 646 -1.94 22.29 -16.13
CA ILE A 646 -1.35 22.95 -14.99
C ILE A 646 -2.47 23.50 -14.14
N LEU A 647 -2.50 23.14 -12.85
CA LEU A 647 -3.45 23.67 -11.89
C LEU A 647 -2.70 24.48 -10.84
N ARG A 648 -3.34 25.56 -10.38
CA ARG A 648 -2.89 26.35 -9.24
C ARG A 648 -4.05 26.50 -8.27
N ALA A 649 -3.85 26.01 -7.07
CA ALA A 649 -4.68 26.24 -5.90
C ALA A 649 -3.78 26.83 -4.82
N ALA A 650 -3.80 28.16 -4.72
CA ALA A 650 -2.94 28.88 -3.82
C ALA A 650 -3.76 29.92 -3.05
N ASN A 651 -3.95 29.67 -1.77
CA ASN A 651 -4.85 30.45 -0.91
C ASN A 651 -6.31 30.41 -1.34
N SER A 652 -6.69 29.26 -1.84
CA SER A 652 -7.97 28.87 -2.41
C SER A 652 -8.49 27.64 -1.67
N ILE A 653 -9.00 26.63 -2.38
CA ILE A 653 -9.46 25.34 -1.83
C ILE A 653 -8.40 24.69 -0.92
N ASP A 654 -7.11 24.96 -1.14
CA ASP A 654 -6.00 24.46 -0.34
C ASP A 654 -6.02 24.89 1.13
N ILE A 655 -6.76 25.95 1.49
CA ILE A 655 -6.84 26.42 2.88
C ILE A 655 -8.26 26.45 3.46
N TYR A 656 -9.30 26.58 2.63
CA TYR A 656 -10.67 26.66 3.13
C TYR A 656 -11.47 25.39 2.99
N GLU A 657 -11.10 24.48 2.09
CA GLU A 657 -11.73 23.16 2.03
C GLU A 657 -11.03 22.20 2.98
N THR A 658 -11.79 21.22 3.47
CA THR A 658 -11.25 20.16 4.33
C THR A 658 -10.51 19.11 3.52
N PHE A 659 -9.61 18.36 4.17
CA PHE A 659 -8.93 17.23 3.52
C PHE A 659 -9.93 16.20 2.95
N ASP A 660 -11.08 16.00 3.62
CA ASP A 660 -12.12 15.07 3.18
C ASP A 660 -12.80 15.50 1.87
N ALA A 661 -12.75 16.79 1.52
CA ALA A 661 -13.17 17.30 0.22
C ALA A 661 -12.02 17.30 -0.81
N ILE A 662 -10.81 17.65 -0.38
CA ILE A 662 -9.63 17.76 -1.25
C ILE A 662 -9.15 16.39 -1.75
N TYR A 663 -9.14 15.37 -0.90
CA TYR A 663 -8.63 14.05 -1.29
C TYR A 663 -9.47 13.42 -2.43
N PRO A 664 -10.81 13.39 -2.37
CA PRO A 664 -11.64 13.02 -3.51
C PRO A 664 -11.44 13.90 -4.75
N HIS A 665 -11.25 15.21 -4.58
CA HIS A 665 -10.97 16.12 -5.70
C HIS A 665 -9.67 15.73 -6.44
N LEU A 666 -8.59 15.45 -5.71
CA LEU A 666 -7.34 14.99 -6.30
C LEU A 666 -7.51 13.66 -7.04
N LEU A 667 -8.30 12.72 -6.48
CA LEU A 667 -8.63 11.45 -7.14
C LEU A 667 -9.38 11.66 -8.46
N HIS A 668 -10.41 12.51 -8.46
CA HIS A 668 -11.18 12.80 -9.66
C HIS A 668 -10.31 13.48 -10.73
N LEU A 669 -9.46 14.44 -10.36
CA LEU A 669 -8.52 15.05 -11.30
C LEU A 669 -7.52 14.05 -11.87
N ALA A 670 -7.01 13.14 -11.02
CA ALA A 670 -6.05 12.14 -11.45
C ALA A 670 -6.62 11.21 -12.51
N GLU A 671 -7.88 10.77 -12.33
CA GLU A 671 -8.57 9.89 -13.27
C GLU A 671 -9.10 10.63 -14.50
N TYR A 672 -9.71 11.81 -14.34
CA TYR A 672 -10.25 12.58 -15.47
C TYR A 672 -9.14 12.99 -16.45
N PHE A 673 -8.00 13.43 -15.93
CA PHE A 673 -6.82 13.78 -16.73
C PHE A 673 -5.84 12.62 -16.91
N LYS A 674 -6.27 11.35 -16.82
CA LYS A 674 -5.39 10.16 -16.87
C LYS A 674 -4.34 10.20 -17.96
N GLU A 675 -4.73 10.55 -19.17
CA GLU A 675 -3.87 10.60 -20.36
C GLU A 675 -2.91 11.80 -20.37
N ASN A 676 -3.21 12.84 -19.60
CA ASN A 676 -2.43 14.07 -19.57
C ASN A 676 -1.38 14.06 -18.46
N PRO A 677 -0.20 14.66 -18.71
CA PRO A 677 0.69 15.07 -17.63
C PRO A 677 0.08 16.28 -16.91
N VAL A 678 0.17 16.29 -15.57
CA VAL A 678 -0.39 17.33 -14.72
C VAL A 678 0.67 17.86 -13.76
N ILE A 679 0.86 19.19 -13.74
CA ILE A 679 1.45 19.88 -12.58
C ILE A 679 0.32 20.48 -11.76
N TYR A 680 0.38 20.31 -10.45
CA TYR A 680 -0.53 20.98 -9.54
C TYR A 680 0.28 21.73 -8.47
N PHE A 681 0.24 23.06 -8.53
CA PHE A 681 0.67 23.93 -7.44
C PHE A 681 -0.43 23.96 -6.38
N PHE A 682 -0.25 23.22 -5.30
CA PHE A 682 -1.23 23.11 -4.22
C PHE A 682 -0.62 23.64 -2.92
N ASN A 683 -1.08 24.81 -2.49
CA ASN A 683 -0.37 25.62 -1.51
C ASN A 683 1.12 25.75 -1.91
N ARG A 684 2.05 25.53 -0.99
CA ARG A 684 3.49 25.50 -1.29
C ARG A 684 3.95 24.25 -2.04
N SER A 685 3.16 23.18 -2.12
CA SER A 685 3.60 21.91 -2.72
C SER A 685 3.52 21.94 -4.24
N ILE A 686 4.52 21.35 -4.90
CA ILE A 686 4.52 21.11 -6.35
C ILE A 686 4.27 19.63 -6.57
N LEU A 687 3.05 19.30 -7.02
CA LEU A 687 2.65 17.93 -7.32
C LEU A 687 2.81 17.65 -8.81
N LEU A 688 3.23 16.44 -9.12
CA LEU A 688 3.33 15.90 -10.48
C LEU A 688 2.46 14.67 -10.61
N LYS A 689 1.68 14.63 -11.69
CA LYS A 689 1.09 13.41 -12.24
C LYS A 689 1.68 13.18 -13.62
N LYS A 690 2.21 11.99 -13.87
CA LYS A 690 2.69 11.63 -15.21
C LYS A 690 1.52 11.28 -16.12
N ALA A 691 1.72 11.44 -17.43
CA ALA A 691 0.78 10.95 -18.42
C ALA A 691 0.56 9.43 -18.26
N ASN A 692 -0.67 8.98 -18.48
CA ASN A 692 -1.11 7.58 -18.31
C ASN A 692 -0.97 7.03 -16.88
N SER A 693 -0.89 7.91 -15.88
CA SER A 693 -0.89 7.57 -14.47
C SER A 693 -2.07 8.22 -13.76
N SER A 694 -2.58 7.56 -12.72
CA SER A 694 -3.57 8.10 -11.79
C SER A 694 -2.95 8.43 -10.42
N GLN A 695 -1.61 8.55 -10.33
CA GLN A 695 -0.88 8.79 -9.08
C GLN A 695 -0.21 10.17 -9.10
N PHE A 696 -0.42 10.95 -8.03
CA PHE A 696 0.30 12.19 -7.79
C PHE A 696 1.52 11.92 -6.92
N MET A 697 2.56 12.73 -7.09
CA MET A 697 3.73 12.76 -6.22
C MET A 697 4.19 14.19 -5.99
N ILE A 698 4.58 14.55 -4.77
CA ILE A 698 5.22 15.82 -4.46
C ILE A 698 6.68 15.77 -4.94
N ILE A 699 7.06 16.70 -5.81
CA ILE A 699 8.40 16.76 -6.43
C ILE A 699 9.21 17.99 -6.01
N GLY A 700 8.65 18.83 -5.14
CA GLY A 700 9.26 20.06 -4.72
C GLY A 700 8.28 21.00 -4.04
N TYR A 701 8.73 22.22 -3.80
CA TYR A 701 7.94 23.25 -3.16
C TYR A 701 8.26 24.66 -3.68
N GLN A 702 7.31 25.57 -3.49
CA GLN A 702 7.45 27.01 -3.72
C GLN A 702 7.84 27.72 -2.42
N SER A 703 8.48 28.89 -2.58
CA SER A 703 8.84 29.70 -1.43
C SER A 703 7.62 30.11 -0.60
N VAL A 704 7.84 30.56 0.64
CA VAL A 704 6.77 31.12 1.49
C VAL A 704 6.10 32.40 0.94
N ARG A 705 6.66 33.00 -0.12
CA ARG A 705 6.19 34.26 -0.70
C ARG A 705 4.73 34.19 -1.12
N GLY A 706 3.90 35.09 -0.59
CA GLY A 706 2.49 35.22 -0.99
C GLY A 706 1.52 34.18 -0.41
N PHE A 707 1.97 33.31 0.51
CA PHE A 707 1.14 32.32 1.22
C PHE A 707 0.69 32.77 2.62
N HIS A 708 1.14 33.93 3.10
CA HIS A 708 0.62 34.51 4.34
C HIS A 708 -0.73 35.19 4.09
N HIS A 709 -1.84 34.58 4.51
CA HIS A 709 -3.19 35.15 4.30
C HIS A 709 -3.45 36.44 5.09
N ASN A 710 -2.85 36.55 6.27
CA ASN A 710 -3.12 37.64 7.20
C ASN A 710 -2.30 38.90 6.88
N TYR A 711 -1.19 38.77 6.13
CA TYR A 711 -0.25 39.86 5.86
C TYR A 711 0.18 39.84 4.40
N GLN A 712 0.22 41.02 3.78
CA GLN A 712 0.82 41.15 2.45
C GLN A 712 2.34 41.08 2.58
N SER A 713 2.90 39.88 2.46
CA SER A 713 4.34 39.68 2.39
C SER A 713 4.73 39.14 1.01
N LEU A 714 5.75 39.76 0.42
CA LEU A 714 6.43 39.30 -0.78
C LEU A 714 7.83 38.76 -0.48
N ASP A 715 8.21 38.67 0.80
CA ASP A 715 9.50 38.13 1.22
C ASP A 715 9.52 36.61 1.07
N ARG A 716 10.64 36.09 0.59
CA ARG A 716 10.92 34.64 0.51
C ARG A 716 11.58 34.10 1.77
N ASN A 717 11.94 34.95 2.73
CA ASN A 717 12.66 34.58 3.97
C ASN A 717 13.95 33.78 3.70
N GLY A 718 14.67 34.13 2.63
CA GLY A 718 15.89 33.46 2.20
C GLY A 718 15.69 32.17 1.40
N GLU A 719 14.46 31.72 1.16
CA GLU A 719 14.18 30.59 0.28
C GLU A 719 14.34 30.98 -1.21
N PRO A 720 14.79 30.05 -2.08
CA PRO A 720 14.71 30.25 -3.52
C PRO A 720 13.24 30.31 -3.97
N PRO A 721 12.93 30.87 -5.16
CA PRO A 721 11.55 30.93 -5.67
C PRO A 721 10.82 29.58 -5.63
N TYR A 722 11.54 28.53 -6.02
CA TYR A 722 11.09 27.15 -5.91
C TYR A 722 12.28 26.23 -5.71
N THR A 723 12.01 25.05 -5.17
CA THR A 723 12.97 23.95 -5.02
C THR A 723 12.35 22.70 -5.63
N LEU A 724 13.08 22.04 -6.53
CA LEU A 724 12.72 20.73 -7.06
C LEU A 724 13.66 19.69 -6.45
N PHE A 725 13.10 18.64 -5.87
CA PHE A 725 13.89 17.55 -5.30
C PHE A 725 14.63 16.80 -6.39
N GLN A 726 15.87 16.39 -6.11
CA GLN A 726 16.69 15.64 -7.05
C GLN A 726 16.47 14.12 -6.94
N TYR A 727 16.23 13.60 -5.73
CA TYR A 727 16.06 12.18 -5.41
C TYR A 727 14.98 11.47 -6.24
N PRO A 728 13.85 12.08 -6.66
CA PRO A 728 12.88 11.40 -7.54
C PRO A 728 13.45 11.02 -8.91
N TRP A 729 14.53 11.70 -9.29
CA TRP A 729 15.09 11.68 -10.63
C TRP A 729 16.51 11.14 -10.66
N GLU A 730 17.11 10.91 -9.50
CA GLU A 730 18.46 10.37 -9.38
C GLU A 730 18.57 9.07 -10.17
N GLU A 731 19.64 8.87 -10.92
CA GLU A 731 19.87 7.64 -11.69
C GLU A 731 21.09 6.95 -11.09
N PHE A 732 20.96 5.66 -10.76
CA PHE A 732 22.09 4.92 -10.22
C PHE A 732 22.86 4.33 -11.41
N GLU A 733 24.05 4.87 -11.61
CA GLU A 733 25.05 4.39 -12.57
C GLU A 733 25.84 3.21 -12.05
#